data_AF-A0A0X3QH61-F1
#
_entry.id   AF-A0A0X3QH61-F1
#
_cell.length_a   1.000
_cell.length_b   1.000
_cell.length_c   1.000
_cell.angle_alpha   90.00
_cell.angle_beta   90.00
_cell.angle_gamma   90.00
#
_symmetry.space_group_name_H-M   'P 1'
#
loop_
_entity.id
_entity.type
_entity.pdbx_description
1 polymer ?
#
loop_
_entity_poly.entity_id
_entity_poly.type
_entity_poly.pdbx_seq_one_letter_code
_entity_poly.pdbx_strand_id
1 'polypeptide(L)'
;NSRAVLQRDSSEFQDFWKFAEKLQTFIVYRPTPTAFAHGTRCYDRTLRLNMQTTNYRLEDYLRHRMADSRGEYGLSDRNLYCAHLMFDMYLDFLVKQKVRFEKHKSKATQILFLTEGLLLRQMQSDPFLKEYDVVVLDEVHERHWQTDCLLGLMKCLVLARPEIRLVLMSATINVNLFASFFDSCPIIQVPGRLFPITVKYCPLTPAELAASQDRMDPAPYVRLLQHIDVAYPVSERGDLLVFLPGMAEIQAVMEACKAYAEHTKRWIILPLHSALPARSQEKIFHSPPDGVRKCVLATNIAETSVTIDGIRFVADSGRVKELTWDALSRMRRLKETAISQASANQRKGRAGRTGPGVCFRLFQEEEYRQFQTFTTPEIRRVPLDILVLQMMAMGLPDVKRFPFIEPPEMKSIDEALQTLVAHGALARATTSSPLAITPLGKLLADLPVDLSLGRMLIMASLFRLVEPVLSLAAGLAVQNPVAAARSGEARLRQADALKPYDSDHGTPFMIAELFDEWVQIKSNSAARAGLVRRHTAGGDGCENSRSTHSERWCRRLGLEEQRLYEVVRLRTQFLELLRESGLYAPTAASAPAGGNRSRQFQPSVGHRRALRQAQHREHLHAKRRRLLTLQDNADDEADDGEGDASDEDDGRSVSLTSVSRLHQWLSGSGKGGAQATSSALCGTGLSVRDLELVLCHNVEELAEWADHRKRLTKADIMLLKVVLTSGLYPQLAIPDPANAYRVATKGGAAGPGAEMLFHTPTKAFVMLQPTDVFVRQPDCLFARSRELEESGSVGTEGSETKPLPSSQQHKAVSGQFASDHQLLAYLDLLETTKPYLVNTIRVPALPTLLLYAREIDTNANVTRIVFDRWIEVELLDAEAAQRALAAAIWLRTSLDRLLKLKLAESQARRLKVSDEDSGGAEGLSGAVDSTLGTSKPARDARALECRRLQRLLREHLAAFLGRNGGGLHTLKKLHAADVKKLFKQSKPAGGAAAVSTRADHVHMNPEKGGYQVTPYLTIDSLYAPAEANVGPDAEEADTEAAVTSRLSSLELALRLHAQVALALEAGQGARRSGPAASESADFSAYPKQEDAGTGSQEEGEEEEEYEEDDGGVAKMKCPQCGKRLPANASTADLLRHKKRCST
;
A
#
# COMPACT_ATOMS: atom_id res chain seq x y z
N ASN A 1 16.81 -18.99 30.88
CA ASN A 1 16.98 -19.06 32.34
C ASN A 1 17.50 -20.43 32.73
N SER A 2 18.79 -20.53 33.03
CA SER A 2 19.31 -21.53 33.95
C SER A 2 20.37 -20.84 34.81
N ARG A 3 20.21 -20.88 36.14
CA ARG A 3 21.32 -20.63 37.07
C ARG A 3 22.20 -21.89 37.04
N ALA A 4 22.98 -22.01 35.98
CA ALA A 4 24.03 -23.00 35.82
C ALA A 4 25.21 -22.27 35.19
N VAL A 5 25.90 -21.48 36.01
CA VAL A 5 27.31 -21.20 35.72
C VAL A 5 28.00 -22.55 35.89
N LEU A 6 28.18 -23.28 34.80
CA LEU A 6 29.18 -24.33 34.74
C LEU A 6 30.50 -23.65 35.11
N GLN A 7 31.00 -23.92 36.32
CA GLN A 7 32.29 -23.41 36.74
C GLN A 7 33.34 -23.93 35.76
N ARG A 8 34.30 -23.07 35.39
CA ARG A 8 35.27 -23.36 34.33
C ARG A 8 36.12 -24.62 34.62
N ASP A 9 36.13 -25.02 35.89
CA ASP A 9 36.91 -26.11 36.44
C ASP A 9 36.04 -27.33 36.86
N SER A 10 34.73 -27.33 36.56
CA SER A 10 33.88 -28.51 36.80
C SER A 10 34.08 -29.58 35.72
N SER A 11 33.96 -30.86 36.10
CA SER A 11 33.99 -31.99 35.17
C SER A 11 32.94 -31.82 34.06
N GLU A 12 31.72 -31.45 34.44
CA GLU A 12 30.62 -31.17 33.51
C GLU A 12 30.97 -30.11 32.44
N PHE A 13 31.76 -29.09 32.79
CA PHE A 13 32.22 -28.08 31.84
C PHE A 13 33.31 -28.61 30.90
N GLN A 14 34.26 -29.38 31.43
CA GLN A 14 35.31 -29.99 30.62
C GLN A 14 34.75 -31.03 29.65
N ASP A 15 33.78 -31.84 30.08
CA ASP A 15 33.16 -32.86 29.24
C ASP A 15 32.24 -32.24 28.19
N PHE A 16 31.56 -31.13 28.52
CA PHE A 16 30.87 -30.30 27.53
C PHE A 16 31.82 -29.70 26.48
N TRP A 17 32.99 -29.18 26.89
CA TRP A 17 33.97 -28.63 25.93
C TRP A 17 34.63 -29.71 25.07
N LYS A 18 35.02 -30.86 25.64
CA LYS A 18 35.52 -32.01 24.87
C LYS A 18 34.47 -32.52 23.86
N PHE A 19 33.18 -32.50 24.23
CA PHE A 19 32.09 -32.79 23.31
C PHE A 19 31.99 -31.74 22.19
N ALA A 20 32.07 -30.45 22.53
CA ALA A 20 32.01 -29.36 21.55
C ALA A 20 33.21 -29.37 20.57
N GLU A 21 34.44 -29.63 21.02
CA GLU A 21 35.61 -29.80 20.14
C GLU A 21 35.46 -31.02 19.22
N LYS A 22 34.92 -32.14 19.72
CA LYS A 22 34.62 -33.33 18.90
C LYS A 22 33.50 -33.08 17.89
N LEU A 23 32.47 -32.31 18.27
CA LEU A 23 31.42 -31.89 17.35
C LEU A 23 31.98 -30.94 16.27
N GLN A 24 32.86 -30.01 16.65
CA GLN A 24 33.52 -29.09 15.73
C GLN A 24 34.44 -29.83 14.76
N THR A 25 35.23 -30.81 15.23
CA THR A 25 36.05 -31.65 14.32
C THR A 25 35.19 -32.51 13.40
N PHE A 26 34.07 -33.08 13.88
CA PHE A 26 33.11 -33.80 13.03
C PHE A 26 32.46 -32.91 11.95
N ILE A 27 32.21 -31.63 12.26
CA ILE A 27 31.65 -30.64 11.34
C ILE A 27 32.70 -30.13 10.33
N VAL A 28 33.98 -30.04 10.74
CA VAL A 28 35.07 -29.47 9.92
C VAL A 28 35.76 -30.52 9.03
N TYR A 29 35.84 -31.79 9.44
CA TYR A 29 36.42 -32.85 8.61
C TYR A 29 35.42 -33.35 7.55
N ARG A 30 35.61 -32.91 6.30
CA ARG A 30 35.06 -33.61 5.13
C ARG A 30 35.76 -34.97 4.98
N PRO A 31 35.06 -36.12 5.06
CA PRO A 31 35.66 -37.38 4.64
C PRO A 31 35.78 -37.39 3.12
N THR A 32 36.99 -37.61 2.60
CA THR A 32 37.20 -37.88 1.17
C THR A 32 36.59 -39.24 0.79
N PRO A 33 36.13 -39.45 -0.46
CA PRO A 33 35.37 -40.64 -0.83
C PRO A 33 36.12 -41.98 -0.68
N THR A 34 37.45 -41.95 -0.60
CA THR A 34 38.33 -43.11 -0.57
C THR A 34 38.43 -43.79 0.80
N ALA A 35 37.94 -43.16 1.89
CA ALA A 35 38.06 -43.70 3.25
C ALA A 35 37.17 -44.93 3.56
N PHE A 36 36.37 -45.42 2.61
CA PHE A 36 35.47 -46.57 2.79
C PHE A 36 36.10 -47.94 2.48
N ALA A 37 37.37 -47.99 2.08
CA ALA A 37 38.07 -49.24 1.76
C ALA A 37 39.17 -49.55 2.80
N HIS A 38 38.83 -50.39 3.79
CA HIS A 38 39.64 -51.41 4.50
C HIS A 38 39.22 -51.56 5.98
N GLY A 39 39.25 -52.80 6.50
CA GLY A 39 39.30 -53.06 7.95
C GLY A 39 38.01 -53.57 8.62
N THR A 40 37.63 -54.81 8.33
CA THR A 40 37.07 -55.81 9.27
C THR A 40 36.51 -55.34 10.63
N ARG A 41 35.43 -54.55 10.62
CA ARG A 41 34.39 -54.61 11.64
C ARG A 41 33.04 -54.69 10.96
N CYS A 42 32.21 -55.63 11.43
CA CYS A 42 30.89 -55.89 10.87
C CYS A 42 29.93 -54.76 11.30
N TYR A 43 30.01 -53.62 10.61
CA TYR A 43 29.04 -52.54 10.80
C TYR A 43 27.72 -52.94 10.16
N ASP A 44 26.71 -53.03 11.02
CA ASP A 44 25.46 -53.72 10.72
C ASP A 44 24.70 -53.08 9.53
N ARG A 45 24.30 -53.93 8.57
CA ARG A 45 23.54 -53.52 7.38
C ARG A 45 22.19 -52.88 7.74
N THR A 46 21.66 -53.18 8.93
CA THR A 46 20.39 -52.66 9.46
C THR A 46 20.37 -51.12 9.57
N LEU A 47 21.51 -50.46 9.80
CA LEU A 47 21.57 -48.99 9.94
C LEU A 47 21.40 -48.22 8.61
N ARG A 48 21.54 -48.87 7.45
CA ARG A 48 21.17 -48.27 6.15
C ARG A 48 19.68 -48.38 5.81
N LEU A 49 18.87 -49.03 6.66
CA LEU A 49 17.45 -49.29 6.42
C LEU A 49 16.47 -48.49 7.30
N ASN A 50 16.92 -47.91 8.43
CA ASN A 50 16.03 -47.19 9.37
C ASN A 50 16.00 -45.65 9.26
N MET A 51 16.54 -45.06 8.19
CA MET A 51 16.07 -43.72 7.76
C MET A 51 14.76 -43.77 6.96
N GLN A 52 14.22 -44.97 6.70
CA GLN A 52 12.95 -45.14 6.00
C GLN A 52 11.71 -45.09 6.90
N THR A 53 11.85 -45.02 8.23
CA THR A 53 10.71 -44.80 9.15
C THR A 53 10.54 -43.32 9.49
N THR A 54 9.38 -42.77 9.12
CA THR A 54 8.95 -41.42 9.52
C THR A 54 8.77 -41.36 11.04
N ASN A 55 9.13 -40.24 11.66
CA ASN A 55 9.17 -39.99 13.11
C ASN A 55 10.39 -40.52 13.89
N TYR A 56 11.60 -40.42 13.31
CA TYR A 56 12.80 -40.24 14.13
C TYR A 56 13.13 -38.75 14.22
N ARG A 57 12.90 -38.10 15.37
CA ARG A 57 13.39 -36.73 15.56
C ARG A 57 14.92 -36.76 15.67
N LEU A 58 15.59 -35.65 15.35
CA LEU A 58 17.03 -35.52 15.62
C LEU A 58 17.33 -35.67 17.13
N GLU A 59 16.40 -35.23 18.00
CA GLU A 59 16.42 -35.54 19.44
C GLU A 59 16.48 -37.04 19.71
N ASP A 60 15.70 -37.84 18.99
CA ASP A 60 15.60 -39.29 19.21
C ASP A 60 16.80 -40.02 18.59
N TYR A 61 17.35 -39.54 17.47
CA TYR A 61 18.64 -39.99 16.94
C TYR A 61 19.79 -39.72 17.92
N LEU A 62 19.86 -38.51 18.47
CA LEU A 62 20.86 -38.15 19.48
C LEU A 62 20.65 -38.91 20.80
N ARG A 63 19.40 -39.11 21.24
CA ARG A 63 19.06 -39.95 22.40
C ARG A 63 19.44 -41.40 22.18
N HIS A 64 19.13 -42.02 21.04
CA HIS A 64 19.52 -43.42 20.78
C HIS A 64 21.03 -43.58 20.70
N ARG A 65 21.71 -42.72 19.94
CA ARG A 65 23.17 -42.82 19.78
C ARG A 65 23.94 -42.49 21.06
N MET A 66 23.38 -41.66 21.95
CA MET A 66 23.93 -41.41 23.29
C MET A 66 23.36 -42.33 24.37
N ALA A 67 22.33 -43.14 24.11
CA ALA A 67 21.86 -44.16 25.05
C ALA A 67 22.89 -45.27 25.21
N ASP A 68 23.53 -45.69 24.11
CA ASP A 68 24.70 -46.57 24.12
C ASP A 68 25.90 -45.97 24.88
N SER A 69 25.94 -44.63 25.05
CA SER A 69 27.05 -43.90 25.69
C SER A 69 26.71 -43.33 27.08
N ARG A 70 25.49 -43.54 27.59
CA ARG A 70 25.02 -42.94 28.86
C ARG A 70 25.85 -43.39 30.07
N GLY A 71 26.41 -44.59 30.03
CA GLY A 71 27.30 -45.11 31.08
C GLY A 71 28.75 -44.63 30.99
N GLU A 72 29.21 -44.13 29.84
CA GLU A 72 30.65 -43.93 29.58
C GLU A 72 31.11 -42.46 29.70
N TYR A 73 30.18 -41.49 29.57
CA TYR A 73 30.52 -40.06 29.54
C TYR A 73 29.68 -39.14 30.45
N GLY A 74 28.83 -39.68 31.33
CA GLY A 74 28.18 -38.89 32.40
C GLY A 74 27.32 -37.70 31.96
N LEU A 75 26.84 -37.66 30.72
CA LEU A 75 26.14 -36.49 30.17
C LEU A 75 24.71 -36.38 30.73
N SER A 76 24.42 -35.27 31.43
CA SER A 76 23.08 -34.96 31.94
C SER A 76 22.13 -34.46 30.83
N ASP A 77 20.82 -34.49 31.08
CA ASP A 77 19.82 -33.95 30.13
C ASP A 77 20.02 -32.45 29.82
N ARG A 78 20.71 -31.70 30.70
CA ARG A 78 21.14 -30.31 30.41
C ARG A 78 22.18 -30.25 29.29
N ASN A 79 23.08 -31.23 29.20
CA ASN A 79 24.10 -31.28 28.16
C ASN A 79 23.47 -31.58 26.80
N LEU A 80 22.45 -32.45 26.75
CA LEU A 80 21.60 -32.64 25.56
C LEU A 80 20.91 -31.35 25.13
N TYR A 81 20.31 -30.61 26.08
CA TYR A 81 19.64 -29.34 25.80
C TYR A 81 20.62 -28.27 25.26
N CYS A 82 21.84 -28.20 25.81
CA CYS A 82 22.89 -27.33 25.29
C CYS A 82 23.38 -27.76 23.89
N ALA A 83 23.48 -29.07 23.61
CA ALA A 83 23.83 -29.57 22.28
C ALA A 83 22.75 -29.23 21.23
N HIS A 84 21.46 -29.36 21.58
CA HIS A 84 20.34 -28.93 20.75
C HIS A 84 20.42 -27.44 20.41
N LEU A 85 20.63 -26.59 21.43
CA LEU A 85 20.82 -25.14 21.27
C LEU A 85 22.03 -24.77 20.39
N MET A 86 23.15 -25.49 20.50
CA MET A 86 24.31 -25.26 19.63
C MET A 86 24.05 -25.71 18.19
N PHE A 87 23.30 -26.80 17.97
CA PHE A 87 22.98 -27.28 16.64
C PHE A 87 21.93 -26.39 15.95
N ASP A 88 20.91 -25.93 16.67
CA ASP A 88 19.98 -24.89 16.20
C ASP A 88 20.72 -23.61 15.85
N MET A 89 21.64 -23.13 16.70
CA MET A 89 22.49 -21.97 16.40
C MET A 89 23.42 -22.19 15.19
N TYR A 90 23.82 -23.42 14.91
CA TYR A 90 24.65 -23.79 13.75
C TYR A 90 23.82 -23.86 12.45
N LEU A 91 22.58 -24.37 12.52
CA LEU A 91 21.62 -24.32 11.43
C LEU A 91 21.24 -22.86 11.10
N ASP A 92 20.96 -22.02 12.10
CA ASP A 92 20.75 -20.55 11.99
C ASP A 92 21.97 -19.82 11.37
N PHE A 93 23.16 -20.42 11.44
CA PHE A 93 24.40 -19.87 10.89
C PHE A 93 24.58 -20.23 9.40
N LEU A 94 24.32 -21.48 9.02
CA LEU A 94 24.43 -21.98 7.65
C LEU A 94 23.24 -21.61 6.75
N VAL A 95 22.02 -21.73 7.30
CA VAL A 95 20.75 -21.50 6.61
C VAL A 95 20.20 -20.16 7.03
N LYS A 96 19.94 -19.26 6.07
CA LYS A 96 19.30 -17.98 6.36
C LYS A 96 18.15 -17.74 5.40
N GLN A 97 16.98 -17.46 5.97
CA GLN A 97 15.83 -16.99 5.24
C GLN A 97 15.99 -15.49 4.96
N LYS A 98 15.78 -15.08 3.71
CA LYS A 98 15.74 -13.68 3.31
C LYS A 98 14.34 -13.37 2.80
N VAL A 99 13.46 -13.03 3.75
CA VAL A 99 12.17 -12.42 3.43
C VAL A 99 12.40 -10.98 2.98
N ARG A 100 11.43 -10.39 2.29
CA ARG A 100 11.47 -9.03 1.73
C ARG A 100 11.94 -8.02 2.80
N PHE A 101 13.05 -7.33 2.51
CA PHE A 101 13.76 -6.34 3.34
C PHE A 101 14.63 -6.82 4.51
N GLU A 102 14.76 -8.14 4.75
CA GLU A 102 15.66 -8.64 5.81
C GLU A 102 17.06 -8.97 5.26
N LYS A 103 18.01 -8.03 5.42
CA LYS A 103 19.41 -8.22 4.96
C LYS A 103 20.24 -9.05 5.94
N HIS A 104 20.17 -10.39 5.82
CA HIS A 104 20.98 -11.33 6.61
C HIS A 104 21.86 -12.25 5.76
N LYS A 105 22.56 -11.69 4.76
CA LYS A 105 23.63 -12.40 4.03
C LYS A 105 24.93 -12.37 4.83
N SER A 106 25.71 -13.45 4.77
CA SER A 106 27.07 -13.53 5.34
C SER A 106 27.91 -14.48 4.50
N LYS A 107 29.24 -14.33 4.51
CA LYS A 107 30.16 -15.17 3.70
C LYS A 107 30.08 -16.68 3.99
N ALA A 108 29.42 -17.11 5.06
CA ALA A 108 29.20 -18.51 5.44
C ALA A 108 27.84 -19.09 5.01
N THR A 109 26.93 -18.29 4.45
CA THR A 109 25.58 -18.73 4.07
C THR A 109 25.63 -19.54 2.79
N GLN A 110 25.23 -20.82 2.85
CA GLN A 110 25.28 -21.74 1.70
C GLN A 110 23.90 -21.99 1.06
N ILE A 111 22.82 -21.80 1.81
CA ILE A 111 21.44 -21.92 1.32
C ILE A 111 20.69 -20.64 1.67
N LEU A 112 20.02 -20.06 0.67
CA LEU A 112 19.30 -18.80 0.77
C LEU A 112 17.84 -19.01 0.31
N PHE A 113 16.91 -18.93 1.24
CA PHE A 113 15.49 -18.93 0.90
C PHE A 113 15.05 -17.52 0.51
N LEU A 114 14.46 -17.39 -0.68
CA LEU A 114 13.95 -16.15 -1.27
C LEU A 114 12.48 -16.34 -1.65
N THR A 115 11.72 -15.25 -1.64
CA THR A 115 10.45 -15.21 -2.39
C THR A 115 10.71 -14.93 -3.86
N GLU A 116 9.79 -15.35 -4.71
CA GLU A 116 9.85 -15.26 -6.17
C GLU A 116 10.05 -13.81 -6.64
N GLY A 117 9.32 -12.88 -6.04
CA GLY A 117 9.45 -11.44 -6.29
C GLY A 117 10.80 -10.85 -5.90
N LEU A 118 11.53 -11.43 -4.92
CA LEU A 118 12.90 -11.01 -4.63
C LEU A 118 13.89 -11.52 -5.67
N LEU A 119 13.71 -12.76 -6.15
CA LEU A 119 14.56 -13.33 -7.21
C LEU A 119 14.36 -12.58 -8.53
N LEU A 120 13.12 -12.27 -8.91
CA LEU A 120 12.79 -11.42 -10.07
C LEU A 120 13.50 -10.05 -9.99
N ARG A 121 13.45 -9.37 -8.84
CA ARG A 121 14.16 -8.09 -8.64
C ARG A 121 15.67 -8.26 -8.73
N GLN A 122 16.24 -9.38 -8.27
CA GLN A 122 17.67 -9.64 -8.40
C GLN A 122 18.07 -9.87 -9.86
N MET A 123 17.25 -10.55 -10.67
CA MET A 123 17.48 -10.74 -12.11
C MET A 123 17.45 -9.41 -12.90
N GLN A 124 16.74 -8.39 -12.44
CA GLN A 124 16.77 -7.05 -13.06
C GLN A 124 18.15 -6.38 -12.92
N SER A 125 18.85 -6.63 -11.82
CA SER A 125 20.21 -6.09 -11.56
C SER A 125 21.34 -7.00 -12.05
N ASP A 126 21.15 -8.32 -11.96
CA ASP A 126 22.09 -9.34 -12.43
C ASP A 126 21.33 -10.43 -13.22
N PRO A 127 21.11 -10.23 -14.54
CA PRO A 127 20.37 -11.17 -15.37
C PRO A 127 20.98 -12.59 -15.44
N PHE A 128 22.26 -12.73 -15.07
CA PHE A 128 22.98 -14.01 -15.12
C PHE A 128 23.04 -14.73 -13.76
N LEU A 129 22.53 -14.11 -12.69
CA LEU A 129 22.46 -14.68 -11.33
C LEU A 129 23.81 -15.27 -10.86
N LYS A 130 24.90 -14.53 -11.06
CA LYS A 130 26.29 -14.97 -10.88
C LYS A 130 26.62 -15.41 -9.46
N GLU A 131 25.84 -14.97 -8.48
CA GLU A 131 25.99 -15.38 -7.07
C GLU A 131 25.51 -16.81 -6.79
N TYR A 132 24.84 -17.47 -7.74
CA TYR A 132 24.21 -18.78 -7.54
C TYR A 132 24.74 -19.83 -8.53
N ASP A 133 25.03 -21.02 -7.99
CA ASP A 133 25.33 -22.24 -8.76
C ASP A 133 24.05 -23.08 -9.03
N VAL A 134 23.10 -23.03 -8.09
CA VAL A 134 21.86 -23.81 -8.10
C VAL A 134 20.68 -22.92 -7.73
N VAL A 135 19.61 -23.00 -8.51
CA VAL A 135 18.31 -22.37 -8.23
C VAL A 135 17.28 -23.49 -8.05
N VAL A 136 16.54 -23.44 -6.94
CA VAL A 136 15.40 -24.32 -6.67
C VAL A 136 14.14 -23.47 -6.69
N LEU A 137 13.21 -23.78 -7.60
CA LEU A 137 11.87 -23.20 -7.61
C LEU A 137 10.93 -24.21 -6.95
N ASP A 138 10.46 -23.87 -5.75
CA ASP A 138 9.52 -24.70 -4.99
C ASP A 138 8.07 -24.35 -5.34
N GLU A 139 7.17 -25.30 -5.05
CA GLU A 139 5.72 -25.21 -5.25
C GLU A 139 5.27 -24.62 -6.60
N VAL A 140 5.98 -24.94 -7.69
CA VAL A 140 5.68 -24.42 -9.05
C VAL A 140 4.26 -24.78 -9.53
N HIS A 141 3.62 -25.73 -8.86
CA HIS A 141 2.27 -26.19 -9.11
C HIS A 141 1.16 -25.23 -8.63
N GLU A 142 1.44 -24.27 -7.75
CA GLU A 142 0.47 -23.22 -7.36
C GLU A 142 0.26 -22.20 -8.51
N ARG A 143 1.18 -22.14 -9.49
CA ARG A 143 1.07 -21.33 -10.72
C ARG A 143 0.82 -19.84 -10.46
N HIS A 144 1.53 -19.30 -9.46
CA HIS A 144 1.64 -17.87 -9.21
C HIS A 144 2.25 -17.15 -10.42
N TRP A 145 1.82 -15.92 -10.69
CA TRP A 145 2.29 -15.19 -11.88
C TRP A 145 3.79 -14.84 -11.83
N GLN A 146 4.35 -14.63 -10.64
CA GLN A 146 5.79 -14.42 -10.46
C GLN A 146 6.58 -15.69 -10.81
N THR A 147 6.08 -16.86 -10.41
CA THR A 147 6.69 -18.16 -10.69
C THR A 147 6.63 -18.48 -12.18
N ASP A 148 5.49 -18.28 -12.83
CA ASP A 148 5.36 -18.46 -14.29
C ASP A 148 6.27 -17.51 -15.09
N CYS A 149 6.48 -16.28 -14.61
CA CYS A 149 7.47 -15.36 -15.18
C CYS A 149 8.92 -15.85 -14.95
N LEU A 150 9.25 -16.28 -13.72
CA LEU A 150 10.56 -16.87 -13.41
C LEU A 150 10.84 -18.10 -14.27
N LEU A 151 9.88 -18.99 -14.52
CA LEU A 151 10.08 -20.17 -15.37
C LEU A 151 10.51 -19.76 -16.79
N GLY A 152 9.89 -18.73 -17.38
CA GLY A 152 10.30 -18.18 -18.67
C GLY A 152 11.70 -17.54 -18.66
N LEU A 153 12.02 -16.76 -17.63
CA LEU A 153 13.35 -16.15 -17.45
C LEU A 153 14.44 -17.21 -17.22
N MET A 154 14.13 -18.26 -16.45
CA MET A 154 15.03 -19.38 -16.17
C MET A 154 15.24 -20.24 -17.42
N LYS A 155 14.24 -20.41 -18.29
CA LYS A 155 14.44 -21.04 -19.60
C LYS A 155 15.46 -20.27 -20.45
N CYS A 156 15.36 -18.94 -20.49
CA CYS A 156 16.37 -18.10 -21.15
C CYS A 156 17.75 -18.19 -20.46
N LEU A 157 17.80 -18.21 -19.13
CA LEU A 157 19.04 -18.25 -18.37
C LEU A 157 19.79 -19.58 -18.51
N VAL A 158 19.09 -20.73 -18.45
CA VAL A 158 19.73 -22.05 -18.62
C VAL A 158 20.33 -22.21 -20.02
N LEU A 159 19.70 -21.62 -21.06
CA LEU A 159 20.27 -21.57 -22.40
C LEU A 159 21.49 -20.65 -22.51
N ALA A 160 21.50 -19.52 -21.78
CA ALA A 160 22.59 -18.55 -21.79
C ALA A 160 23.76 -18.90 -20.85
N ARG A 161 23.51 -19.72 -19.82
CA ARG A 161 24.44 -20.06 -18.73
C ARG A 161 24.37 -21.57 -18.42
N PRO A 162 24.95 -22.45 -19.25
CA PRO A 162 24.76 -23.89 -19.16
C PRO A 162 25.27 -24.56 -17.88
N GLU A 163 26.11 -23.87 -17.09
CA GLU A 163 26.62 -24.39 -15.81
C GLU A 163 25.64 -24.23 -14.64
N ILE A 164 24.62 -23.36 -14.76
CA ILE A 164 23.63 -23.17 -13.69
C ILE A 164 22.69 -24.39 -13.60
N ARG A 165 22.40 -24.83 -12.37
CA ARG A 165 21.47 -25.95 -12.15
C ARG A 165 20.11 -25.43 -11.71
N LEU A 166 19.06 -25.83 -12.43
CA LEU A 166 17.68 -25.55 -12.09
C LEU A 166 17.00 -26.82 -11.54
N VAL A 167 16.31 -26.70 -10.42
CA VAL A 167 15.45 -27.75 -9.86
C VAL A 167 14.04 -27.19 -9.69
N LEU A 168 13.03 -27.92 -10.18
CA LEU A 168 11.62 -27.57 -10.03
C LEU A 168 10.97 -28.57 -9.07
N MET A 169 10.27 -28.10 -8.05
CA MET A 169 9.54 -28.93 -7.09
C MET A 169 8.03 -28.70 -7.17
N SER A 170 7.27 -29.77 -7.22
CA SER A 170 5.80 -29.79 -7.38
C SER A 170 5.19 -30.91 -6.56
N ALA A 171 4.15 -30.61 -5.79
CA ALA A 171 3.36 -31.60 -5.08
C ALA A 171 2.30 -32.31 -5.96
N THR A 172 2.08 -31.88 -7.21
CA THR A 172 1.02 -32.41 -8.09
C THR A 172 1.54 -33.10 -9.35
N ILE A 173 0.67 -33.91 -9.96
CA ILE A 173 0.98 -34.83 -11.07
C ILE A 173 1.22 -34.12 -12.41
N ASN A 174 0.98 -32.81 -12.55
CA ASN A 174 1.22 -32.09 -13.82
C ASN A 174 2.71 -31.78 -14.10
N VAL A 175 3.62 -32.64 -13.66
CA VAL A 175 5.07 -32.55 -13.90
C VAL A 175 5.40 -32.57 -15.40
N ASN A 176 4.57 -33.19 -16.24
CA ASN A 176 4.75 -33.27 -17.69
C ASN A 176 4.66 -31.89 -18.39
N LEU A 177 3.89 -30.94 -17.84
CA LEU A 177 3.83 -29.57 -18.38
C LEU A 177 5.18 -28.86 -18.17
N PHE A 178 5.74 -28.95 -16.96
CA PHE A 178 7.05 -28.35 -16.65
C PHE A 178 8.18 -29.06 -17.40
N ALA A 179 8.15 -30.39 -17.45
CA ALA A 179 9.17 -31.17 -18.15
C ALA A 179 9.18 -30.88 -19.65
N SER A 180 8.02 -30.83 -20.32
CA SER A 180 7.95 -30.49 -21.75
C SER A 180 8.35 -29.03 -22.02
N PHE A 181 8.05 -28.11 -21.10
CA PHE A 181 8.52 -26.72 -21.19
C PHE A 181 10.05 -26.58 -21.04
N PHE A 182 10.73 -27.42 -20.26
CA PHE A 182 12.20 -27.49 -20.19
C PHE A 182 12.76 -28.68 -21.00
N ASP A 183 12.34 -28.79 -22.25
CA ASP A 183 12.91 -29.68 -23.29
C ASP A 183 13.02 -31.16 -22.85
N SER A 184 11.98 -31.64 -22.15
CA SER A 184 11.85 -32.98 -21.56
C SER A 184 12.85 -33.30 -20.43
N CYS A 185 13.01 -32.36 -19.49
CA CYS A 185 13.92 -32.53 -18.36
C CYS A 185 13.59 -33.77 -17.48
N PRO A 186 14.59 -34.39 -16.81
CA PRO A 186 14.36 -35.58 -15.99
C PRO A 186 13.37 -35.35 -14.84
N ILE A 187 12.43 -36.28 -14.66
CA ILE A 187 11.42 -36.25 -13.59
C ILE A 187 11.83 -37.25 -12.50
N ILE A 188 11.95 -36.78 -11.25
CA ILE A 188 12.19 -37.63 -10.08
C ILE A 188 10.93 -37.61 -9.21
N GLN A 189 10.21 -38.73 -9.17
CA GLN A 189 9.00 -38.85 -8.35
C GLN A 189 9.34 -39.33 -6.94
N VAL A 190 9.12 -38.48 -5.93
CA VAL A 190 9.23 -38.83 -4.51
C VAL A 190 7.82 -39.18 -3.99
N PRO A 191 7.53 -40.44 -3.60
CA PRO A 191 6.19 -40.82 -3.16
C PRO A 191 5.84 -40.20 -1.81
N GLY A 192 4.72 -39.45 -1.79
CA GLY A 192 4.15 -38.92 -0.56
C GLY A 192 3.64 -40.02 0.36
N ARG A 193 3.88 -39.87 1.67
CA ARG A 193 3.42 -40.80 2.71
C ARG A 193 2.09 -40.31 3.29
N LEU A 194 0.99 -40.82 2.76
CA LEU A 194 -0.36 -40.61 3.31
C LEU A 194 -0.93 -41.92 3.80
N PHE A 195 -1.69 -41.87 4.89
CA PHE A 195 -2.54 -42.98 5.31
C PHE A 195 -3.74 -43.14 4.35
N PRO A 196 -4.38 -44.32 4.32
CA PRO A 196 -5.57 -44.54 3.47
C PRO A 196 -6.69 -43.54 3.74
N ILE A 197 -7.32 -43.04 2.68
CA ILE A 197 -8.40 -42.04 2.76
C ILE A 197 -9.61 -42.56 1.98
N THR A 198 -10.72 -42.80 2.68
CA THR A 198 -11.99 -43.19 2.05
C THR A 198 -12.71 -41.94 1.53
N VAL A 199 -13.10 -41.93 0.26
CA VAL A 199 -13.94 -40.87 -0.31
C VAL A 199 -15.40 -41.30 -0.25
N LYS A 200 -16.28 -40.42 0.23
CA LYS A 200 -17.74 -40.59 0.19
C LYS A 200 -18.35 -39.40 -0.54
N TYR A 201 -19.15 -39.66 -1.57
CA TYR A 201 -19.97 -38.64 -2.21
C TYR A 201 -21.30 -38.53 -1.45
N CYS A 202 -21.63 -37.32 -1.02
CA CYS A 202 -22.76 -36.99 -0.15
C CYS A 202 -23.47 -35.75 -0.73
N PRO A 203 -24.06 -35.86 -1.93
CA PRO A 203 -24.68 -34.75 -2.64
C PRO A 203 -25.82 -34.11 -1.83
N LEU A 204 -26.09 -32.84 -2.11
CA LEU A 204 -27.21 -32.11 -1.52
C LEU A 204 -28.55 -32.72 -1.93
N THR A 205 -29.51 -32.77 -1.01
CA THR A 205 -30.88 -33.20 -1.34
C THR A 205 -31.59 -32.13 -2.19
N PRO A 206 -32.65 -32.47 -2.94
CA PRO A 206 -33.38 -31.47 -3.75
C PRO A 206 -33.92 -30.28 -2.94
N ALA A 207 -34.26 -30.50 -1.66
CA ALA A 207 -34.70 -29.43 -0.76
C ALA A 207 -33.54 -28.48 -0.39
N GLU A 208 -32.37 -29.01 -0.06
CA GLU A 208 -31.16 -28.21 0.20
C GLU A 208 -30.69 -27.48 -1.06
N LEU A 209 -30.81 -28.11 -2.23
CA LEU A 209 -30.41 -27.51 -3.50
C LEU A 209 -31.30 -26.32 -3.86
N ALA A 210 -32.60 -26.39 -3.54
CA ALA A 210 -33.53 -25.27 -3.66
C ALA A 210 -33.25 -24.16 -2.63
N ALA A 211 -33.00 -24.52 -1.36
CA ALA A 211 -32.60 -23.55 -0.33
C ALA A 211 -31.26 -22.85 -0.65
N SER A 212 -30.34 -23.57 -1.30
CA SER A 212 -28.99 -23.10 -1.66
C SER A 212 -28.91 -22.16 -2.87
N GLN A 213 -30.04 -21.74 -3.45
CA GLN A 213 -30.04 -20.85 -4.63
C GLN A 213 -29.66 -19.41 -4.28
N ASP A 214 -30.16 -18.86 -3.17
CA ASP A 214 -29.88 -17.48 -2.73
C ASP A 214 -28.82 -17.38 -1.63
N ARG A 215 -28.71 -18.39 -0.75
CA ARG A 215 -27.75 -18.45 0.37
C ARG A 215 -27.37 -19.91 0.67
N MET A 216 -26.15 -20.17 1.10
CA MET A 216 -25.73 -21.54 1.45
C MET A 216 -26.58 -22.12 2.59
N ASP A 217 -27.21 -23.26 2.34
CA ASP A 217 -27.91 -24.04 3.37
C ASP A 217 -26.89 -24.67 4.35
N PRO A 218 -27.00 -24.44 5.67
CA PRO A 218 -26.11 -25.06 6.65
C PRO A 218 -26.49 -26.51 7.03
N ALA A 219 -27.71 -26.97 6.71
CA ALA A 219 -28.20 -28.30 7.08
C ALA A 219 -27.30 -29.48 6.67
N PRO A 220 -26.64 -29.51 5.48
CA PRO A 220 -25.74 -30.60 5.08
C PRO A 220 -24.56 -30.80 6.04
N TYR A 221 -24.02 -29.70 6.55
CA TYR A 221 -22.87 -29.72 7.46
C TYR A 221 -23.27 -30.17 8.87
N VAL A 222 -24.45 -29.75 9.35
CA VAL A 222 -25.01 -30.25 10.62
C VAL A 222 -25.31 -31.74 10.56
N ARG A 223 -25.90 -32.23 9.45
CA ARG A 223 -26.09 -33.68 9.23
C ARG A 223 -24.77 -34.44 9.20
N LEU A 224 -23.69 -33.83 8.72
CA LEU A 224 -22.37 -34.46 8.75
C LEU A 224 -21.82 -34.59 10.17
N LEU A 225 -21.98 -33.58 11.03
CA LEU A 225 -21.64 -33.69 12.45
C LEU A 225 -22.42 -34.83 13.12
N GLN A 226 -23.74 -34.90 12.89
CA GLN A 226 -24.61 -35.98 13.35
C GLN A 226 -24.15 -37.36 12.86
N HIS A 227 -23.80 -37.49 11.57
CA HIS A 227 -23.29 -38.72 11.00
C HIS A 227 -21.96 -39.15 11.65
N ILE A 228 -21.03 -38.21 11.86
CA ILE A 228 -19.74 -38.49 12.50
C ILE A 228 -19.90 -38.88 13.98
N ASP A 229 -20.90 -38.32 14.67
CA ASP A 229 -21.17 -38.61 16.07
C ASP A 229 -21.88 -39.95 16.30
N VAL A 230 -22.64 -40.44 15.32
CA VAL A 230 -23.28 -41.77 15.33
C VAL A 230 -22.32 -42.85 14.80
N ALA A 231 -21.55 -42.56 13.74
CA ALA A 231 -20.71 -43.56 13.08
C ALA A 231 -19.35 -43.82 13.76
N TYR A 232 -18.83 -42.86 14.54
CA TYR A 232 -17.52 -42.99 15.20
C TYR A 232 -17.60 -42.70 16.71
N PRO A 233 -17.15 -43.63 17.57
CA PRO A 233 -17.28 -43.50 19.02
C PRO A 233 -16.47 -42.30 19.55
N VAL A 234 -16.87 -41.79 20.72
CA VAL A 234 -16.26 -40.62 21.39
C VAL A 234 -14.77 -40.84 21.72
N SER A 235 -14.35 -42.08 21.96
CA SER A 235 -12.96 -42.47 22.18
C SER A 235 -12.08 -42.36 20.92
N GLU A 236 -12.68 -42.34 19.73
CA GLU A 236 -11.96 -42.19 18.46
C GLU A 236 -11.72 -40.72 18.15
N ARG A 237 -10.49 -40.26 18.42
CA ARG A 237 -10.02 -38.91 18.07
C ARG A 237 -10.03 -38.71 16.55
N GLY A 238 -10.55 -37.55 16.13
CA GLY A 238 -10.59 -37.16 14.73
C GLY A 238 -11.31 -35.84 14.56
N ASP A 239 -10.57 -34.81 14.19
CA ASP A 239 -11.12 -33.48 13.92
C ASP A 239 -11.69 -33.40 12.50
N LEU A 240 -12.67 -32.50 12.31
CA LEU A 240 -13.31 -32.21 11.03
C LEU A 240 -12.76 -30.90 10.45
N LEU A 241 -12.40 -30.90 9.17
CA LEU A 241 -12.07 -29.71 8.38
C LEU A 241 -13.10 -29.56 7.25
N VAL A 242 -13.82 -28.44 7.23
CA VAL A 242 -14.84 -28.14 6.21
C VAL A 242 -14.31 -27.06 5.28
N PHE A 243 -14.30 -27.31 3.97
CA PHE A 243 -13.95 -26.31 2.96
C PHE A 243 -15.20 -25.59 2.44
N LEU A 244 -15.26 -24.27 2.68
CA LEU A 244 -16.33 -23.36 2.31
C LEU A 244 -15.79 -22.23 1.40
N PRO A 245 -16.64 -21.61 0.55
CA PRO A 245 -16.15 -20.67 -0.47
C PRO A 245 -15.77 -19.28 0.08
N GLY A 246 -16.31 -18.86 1.24
CA GLY A 246 -16.03 -17.52 1.81
C GLY A 246 -16.59 -17.30 3.22
N MET A 247 -16.34 -16.11 3.78
CA MET A 247 -16.65 -15.80 5.19
C MET A 247 -18.16 -15.76 5.49
N ALA A 248 -18.99 -15.32 4.55
CA ALA A 248 -20.46 -15.31 4.75
C ALA A 248 -21.02 -16.74 4.88
N GLU A 249 -20.46 -17.67 4.11
CA GLU A 249 -20.82 -19.09 4.17
C GLU A 249 -20.26 -19.76 5.43
N ILE A 250 -19.03 -19.41 5.84
CA ILE A 250 -18.47 -19.82 7.13
C ILE A 250 -19.38 -19.40 8.28
N GLN A 251 -19.84 -18.15 8.32
CA GLN A 251 -20.73 -17.66 9.38
C GLN A 251 -22.07 -18.41 9.43
N ALA A 252 -22.74 -18.58 8.28
CA ALA A 252 -24.03 -19.27 8.20
C ALA A 252 -23.94 -20.75 8.64
N VAL A 253 -22.87 -21.45 8.25
CA VAL A 253 -22.61 -22.82 8.70
C VAL A 253 -22.22 -22.85 10.18
N MET A 254 -21.44 -21.87 10.65
CA MET A 254 -20.99 -21.79 12.04
C MET A 254 -22.16 -21.63 13.01
N GLU A 255 -23.11 -20.74 12.75
CA GLU A 255 -24.28 -20.51 13.61
C GLU A 255 -25.08 -21.81 13.84
N ALA A 256 -25.41 -22.52 12.77
CA ALA A 256 -26.12 -23.80 12.86
C ALA A 256 -25.29 -24.91 13.52
N CYS A 257 -23.98 -24.98 13.23
CA CYS A 257 -23.08 -25.95 13.87
C CYS A 257 -22.86 -25.65 15.36
N LYS A 258 -22.80 -24.38 15.78
CA LYS A 258 -22.70 -23.97 17.18
C LYS A 258 -23.96 -24.36 17.95
N ALA A 259 -25.15 -24.13 17.38
CA ALA A 259 -26.41 -24.59 17.97
C ALA A 259 -26.42 -26.12 18.21
N TYR A 260 -25.94 -26.93 17.26
CA TYR A 260 -25.80 -28.38 17.45
C TYR A 260 -24.73 -28.76 18.49
N ALA A 261 -23.61 -28.02 18.51
CA ALA A 261 -22.52 -28.22 19.45
C ALA A 261 -22.92 -27.91 20.90
N GLU A 262 -23.78 -26.92 21.12
CA GLU A 262 -24.30 -26.56 22.45
C GLU A 262 -25.16 -27.67 23.07
N HIS A 263 -26.04 -28.28 22.27
CA HIS A 263 -26.88 -29.40 22.68
C HIS A 263 -26.09 -30.68 22.96
N THR A 264 -25.09 -30.97 22.13
CA THR A 264 -24.30 -32.22 22.24
C THR A 264 -23.10 -32.13 23.18
N LYS A 265 -22.50 -30.94 23.32
CA LYS A 265 -21.22 -30.69 24.01
C LYS A 265 -20.04 -31.52 23.50
N ARG A 266 -20.16 -32.09 22.28
CA ARG A 266 -19.15 -32.94 21.63
C ARG A 266 -18.23 -32.19 20.66
N TRP A 267 -18.54 -30.93 20.34
CA TRP A 267 -17.87 -30.17 19.28
C TRP A 267 -17.42 -28.78 19.72
N ILE A 268 -16.26 -28.37 19.20
CA ILE A 268 -15.78 -26.98 19.25
C ILE A 268 -15.69 -26.48 17.80
N ILE A 269 -16.45 -25.44 17.46
CA ILE A 269 -16.60 -24.93 16.09
C ILE A 269 -15.74 -23.67 15.93
N LEU A 270 -14.73 -23.72 15.05
CA LEU A 270 -13.77 -22.64 14.84
C LEU A 270 -13.75 -22.18 13.37
N PRO A 271 -13.88 -20.87 13.08
CA PRO A 271 -13.75 -20.34 11.72
C PRO A 271 -12.28 -20.14 11.34
N LEU A 272 -11.95 -20.30 10.05
CA LEU A 272 -10.63 -20.07 9.49
C LEU A 272 -10.70 -19.37 8.12
N HIS A 273 -10.40 -18.07 8.12
CA HIS A 273 -10.39 -17.24 6.92
C HIS A 273 -9.23 -16.25 7.01
N SER A 274 -8.65 -15.85 5.87
CA SER A 274 -7.45 -14.99 5.81
C SER A 274 -7.65 -13.60 6.44
N ALA A 275 -8.89 -13.10 6.42
CA ALA A 275 -9.33 -11.86 7.07
C ALA A 275 -9.83 -12.04 8.51
N LEU A 276 -9.47 -13.15 9.20
CA LEU A 276 -9.66 -13.27 10.65
C LEU A 276 -8.41 -12.76 11.39
N PRO A 277 -8.56 -12.14 12.57
CA PRO A 277 -7.44 -11.79 13.43
C PRO A 277 -6.55 -13.00 13.76
N ALA A 278 -5.23 -12.78 13.81
CA ALA A 278 -4.25 -13.85 14.07
C ALA A 278 -4.55 -14.67 15.35
N ARG A 279 -5.08 -14.03 16.40
CA ARG A 279 -5.52 -14.69 17.65
C ARG A 279 -6.61 -15.74 17.44
N SER A 280 -7.52 -15.51 16.50
CA SER A 280 -8.62 -16.43 16.17
C SER A 280 -8.12 -17.58 15.29
N GLN A 281 -7.19 -17.28 14.36
CA GLN A 281 -6.50 -18.31 13.58
C GLN A 281 -5.63 -19.20 14.48
N GLU A 282 -5.00 -18.68 15.53
CA GLU A 282 -4.15 -19.45 16.46
C GLU A 282 -4.92 -20.57 17.18
N LYS A 283 -6.20 -20.34 17.53
CA LYS A 283 -7.06 -21.33 18.20
C LYS A 283 -7.14 -22.67 17.44
N ILE A 284 -7.00 -22.69 16.11
CA ILE A 284 -7.10 -23.93 15.30
C ILE A 284 -5.98 -24.93 15.59
N PHE A 285 -4.81 -24.48 16.08
CA PHE A 285 -3.65 -25.34 16.35
C PHE A 285 -3.70 -25.95 17.76
N HIS A 286 -4.61 -25.48 18.61
CA HIS A 286 -4.86 -26.04 19.92
C HIS A 286 -5.60 -27.38 19.81
N SER A 287 -5.44 -28.21 20.84
CA SER A 287 -6.02 -29.55 20.89
C SER A 287 -7.32 -29.53 21.70
N PRO A 288 -8.40 -30.17 21.24
CA PRO A 288 -9.63 -30.25 22.02
C PRO A 288 -9.45 -31.15 23.27
N PRO A 289 -10.34 -31.01 24.28
CA PRO A 289 -10.45 -31.94 25.41
C PRO A 289 -10.68 -33.40 24.97
N ASP A 290 -10.37 -34.35 25.85
CA ASP A 290 -10.73 -35.74 25.61
C ASP A 290 -12.26 -35.91 25.52
N GLY A 291 -12.69 -36.65 24.49
CA GLY A 291 -14.10 -36.84 24.15
C GLY A 291 -14.77 -35.69 23.38
N VAL A 292 -14.04 -34.62 23.08
CA VAL A 292 -14.51 -33.48 22.27
C VAL A 292 -13.74 -33.44 20.94
N ARG A 293 -14.44 -33.15 19.83
CA ARG A 293 -13.86 -32.98 18.50
C ARG A 293 -13.84 -31.51 18.10
N LYS A 294 -12.84 -31.10 17.32
CA LYS A 294 -12.78 -29.77 16.72
C LYS A 294 -13.35 -29.82 15.30
N CYS A 295 -14.20 -28.86 14.95
CA CYS A 295 -14.67 -28.61 13.59
C CYS A 295 -14.09 -27.27 13.12
N VAL A 296 -13.25 -27.28 12.08
CA VAL A 296 -12.66 -26.08 11.49
C VAL A 296 -13.38 -25.75 10.19
N LEU A 297 -14.03 -24.59 10.14
CA LEU A 297 -14.75 -24.09 8.96
C LEU A 297 -13.83 -23.14 8.18
N ALA A 298 -13.25 -23.61 7.08
CA ALA A 298 -12.12 -22.98 6.41
C ALA A 298 -12.39 -22.64 4.93
N THR A 299 -11.67 -21.66 4.38
CA THR A 299 -11.49 -21.53 2.93
C THR A 299 -10.29 -22.35 2.42
N ASN A 300 -9.90 -22.13 1.16
CA ASN A 300 -8.68 -22.69 0.55
C ASN A 300 -7.37 -22.36 1.31
N ILE A 301 -7.37 -21.47 2.31
CA ILE A 301 -6.22 -21.26 3.21
C ILE A 301 -5.74 -22.55 3.91
N ALA A 302 -6.64 -23.51 4.14
CA ALA A 302 -6.30 -24.82 4.71
C ALA A 302 -5.84 -25.86 3.66
N GLU A 303 -5.85 -25.51 2.37
CA GLU A 303 -5.56 -26.40 1.24
C GLU A 303 -4.06 -26.53 0.96
N THR A 304 -3.32 -25.43 1.05
CA THR A 304 -1.84 -25.39 1.00
C THR A 304 -1.26 -24.74 2.27
N SER A 305 -1.55 -23.46 2.49
CA SER A 305 -0.83 -22.55 3.41
C SER A 305 -0.82 -22.93 4.90
N VAL A 306 -1.84 -23.61 5.42
CA VAL A 306 -1.97 -23.96 6.85
C VAL A 306 -2.03 -25.47 7.04
N THR A 307 -1.29 -26.01 8.02
CA THR A 307 -1.29 -27.44 8.35
C THR A 307 -1.86 -27.68 9.74
N ILE A 308 -3.08 -28.23 9.81
CA ILE A 308 -3.76 -28.54 11.08
C ILE A 308 -3.53 -30.01 11.43
N ASP A 309 -2.98 -30.28 12.61
CA ASP A 309 -2.82 -31.63 13.15
C ASP A 309 -4.17 -32.18 13.64
N GLY A 310 -4.37 -33.49 13.52
CA GLY A 310 -5.54 -34.19 14.09
C GLY A 310 -6.76 -34.29 13.16
N ILE A 311 -6.72 -33.66 11.98
CA ILE A 311 -7.78 -33.79 10.97
C ILE A 311 -7.87 -35.24 10.47
N ARG A 312 -9.02 -35.89 10.74
CA ARG A 312 -9.39 -37.23 10.26
C ARG A 312 -10.53 -37.17 9.26
N PHE A 313 -11.40 -36.17 9.39
CA PHE A 313 -12.55 -35.96 8.53
C PHE A 313 -12.36 -34.68 7.73
N VAL A 314 -12.63 -34.73 6.43
CA VAL A 314 -12.68 -33.55 5.55
C VAL A 314 -14.06 -33.50 4.91
N ALA A 315 -14.70 -32.33 4.94
CA ALA A 315 -15.88 -32.02 4.14
C ALA A 315 -15.51 -31.03 3.04
N ASP A 316 -15.85 -31.33 1.79
CA ASP A 316 -15.54 -30.49 0.65
C ASP A 316 -16.84 -30.04 -0.04
N SER A 317 -17.12 -28.74 0.01
CA SER A 317 -18.26 -28.13 -0.70
C SER A 317 -18.11 -28.15 -2.22
N GLY A 318 -16.90 -28.42 -2.75
CA GLY A 318 -16.64 -28.38 -4.19
C GLY A 318 -16.55 -26.97 -4.76
N ARG A 319 -16.63 -25.92 -3.94
CA ARG A 319 -16.63 -24.52 -4.36
C ARG A 319 -15.48 -23.70 -3.77
N VAL A 320 -15.21 -22.56 -4.40
CA VAL A 320 -14.24 -21.54 -4.01
C VAL A 320 -14.68 -20.18 -4.55
N LYS A 321 -14.39 -19.08 -3.84
CA LYS A 321 -14.47 -17.72 -4.41
C LYS A 321 -13.09 -17.29 -4.86
N GLU A 322 -12.95 -17.02 -6.15
CA GLU A 322 -11.70 -16.58 -6.77
C GLU A 322 -11.80 -15.13 -7.24
N LEU A 323 -10.70 -14.39 -7.09
CA LEU A 323 -10.53 -13.11 -7.75
C LEU A 323 -10.15 -13.33 -9.22
N THR A 324 -10.79 -12.57 -10.09
CA THR A 324 -10.60 -12.57 -11.54
C THR A 324 -10.48 -11.13 -12.04
N TRP A 325 -9.61 -10.89 -13.02
CA TRP A 325 -9.45 -9.58 -13.67
C TRP A 325 -10.32 -9.52 -14.93
N ASP A 326 -11.17 -8.49 -15.02
CA ASP A 326 -11.83 -8.13 -16.26
C ASP A 326 -11.09 -6.97 -16.92
N ALA A 327 -10.30 -7.28 -17.95
CA ALA A 327 -9.54 -6.31 -18.72
C ALA A 327 -10.42 -5.26 -19.43
N LEU A 328 -11.68 -5.57 -19.77
CA LEU A 328 -12.55 -4.61 -20.47
C LEU A 328 -13.05 -3.51 -19.52
N SER A 329 -13.43 -3.87 -18.30
CA SER A 329 -13.91 -2.91 -17.30
C SER A 329 -12.81 -2.38 -16.35
N ARG A 330 -11.61 -2.97 -16.40
CA ARG A 330 -10.45 -2.71 -15.50
C ARG A 330 -10.82 -2.86 -14.03
N MET A 331 -11.35 -4.03 -13.71
CA MET A 331 -12.01 -4.28 -12.43
C MET A 331 -11.74 -5.71 -11.96
N ARG A 332 -11.52 -5.85 -10.65
CA ARG A 332 -11.43 -7.15 -9.99
C ARG A 332 -12.84 -7.66 -9.71
N ARG A 333 -13.16 -8.88 -10.11
CA ARG A 333 -14.42 -9.55 -9.82
C ARG A 333 -14.16 -10.76 -8.91
N LEU A 334 -14.78 -10.78 -7.74
CA LEU A 334 -14.80 -11.93 -6.84
C LEU A 334 -15.95 -12.85 -7.26
N LYS A 335 -15.64 -13.98 -7.89
CA LYS A 335 -16.62 -14.92 -8.44
C LYS A 335 -16.57 -16.26 -7.71
N GLU A 336 -17.73 -16.81 -7.36
CA GLU A 336 -17.82 -18.20 -6.91
C GLU A 336 -17.75 -19.16 -8.10
N THR A 337 -16.89 -20.17 -7.98
CA THR A 337 -16.62 -21.18 -9.01
C THR A 337 -16.47 -22.57 -8.39
N ALA A 338 -16.62 -23.61 -9.21
CA ALA A 338 -16.29 -24.98 -8.81
C ALA A 338 -14.77 -25.16 -8.78
N ILE A 339 -14.28 -26.01 -7.86
CA ILE A 339 -12.85 -26.31 -7.71
C ILE A 339 -12.33 -27.24 -8.82
N SER A 340 -11.02 -27.30 -8.96
CA SER A 340 -10.37 -28.29 -9.83
C SER A 340 -10.30 -29.67 -9.18
N GLN A 341 -10.15 -30.72 -10.00
CA GLN A 341 -9.91 -32.10 -9.53
C GLN A 341 -8.61 -32.20 -8.72
N ALA A 342 -7.59 -31.41 -9.08
CA ALA A 342 -6.37 -31.26 -8.29
C ALA A 342 -6.65 -30.71 -6.89
N SER A 343 -7.39 -29.60 -6.79
CA SER A 343 -7.81 -28.99 -5.52
C SER A 343 -8.60 -29.97 -4.65
N ALA A 344 -9.63 -30.62 -5.21
CA ALA A 344 -10.43 -31.66 -4.52
C ALA A 344 -9.59 -32.87 -4.07
N ASN A 345 -8.43 -33.12 -4.68
CA ASN A 345 -7.49 -34.16 -4.26
C ASN A 345 -6.49 -33.67 -3.18
N GLN A 346 -6.08 -32.40 -3.21
CA GLN A 346 -5.31 -31.78 -2.12
C GLN A 346 -6.12 -31.69 -0.83
N ARG A 347 -7.39 -31.24 -0.93
CA ARG A 347 -8.37 -31.21 0.17
C ARG A 347 -8.55 -32.59 0.79
N LYS A 348 -8.81 -33.61 -0.04
CA LYS A 348 -8.84 -35.03 0.39
C LYS A 348 -7.58 -35.41 1.17
N GLY A 349 -6.39 -35.05 0.66
CA GLY A 349 -5.10 -35.34 1.28
C GLY A 349 -4.92 -34.81 2.71
N ARG A 350 -5.70 -33.79 3.12
CA ARG A 350 -5.65 -33.25 4.50
C ARG A 350 -6.15 -34.25 5.55
N ALA A 351 -7.05 -35.17 5.21
CA ALA A 351 -7.54 -36.22 6.11
C ALA A 351 -6.54 -37.37 6.37
N GLY A 352 -5.53 -37.55 5.51
CA GLY A 352 -4.62 -38.72 5.54
C GLY A 352 -3.25 -38.47 6.16
N ARG A 353 -3.08 -37.38 6.92
CA ARG A 353 -1.76 -36.95 7.43
C ARG A 353 -1.37 -37.63 8.74
N THR A 354 -2.28 -37.72 9.71
CA THR A 354 -2.01 -38.26 11.05
C THR A 354 -2.49 -39.70 11.26
N GLY A 355 -3.37 -40.19 10.38
CA GLY A 355 -3.92 -41.55 10.43
C GLY A 355 -4.90 -41.77 9.27
N PRO A 356 -5.54 -42.94 9.17
CA PRO A 356 -6.58 -43.19 8.17
C PRO A 356 -7.70 -42.15 8.29
N GLY A 357 -8.28 -41.71 7.17
CA GLY A 357 -9.23 -40.61 7.17
C GLY A 357 -10.40 -40.79 6.20
N VAL A 358 -11.38 -39.87 6.27
CA VAL A 358 -12.55 -39.87 5.38
C VAL A 358 -12.76 -38.48 4.80
N CYS A 359 -12.95 -38.41 3.48
CA CYS A 359 -13.28 -37.20 2.74
C CYS A 359 -14.73 -37.30 2.22
N PHE A 360 -15.60 -36.46 2.75
CA PHE A 360 -16.99 -36.29 2.36
C PHE A 360 -17.06 -35.17 1.30
N ARG A 361 -17.56 -35.48 0.10
CA ARG A 361 -17.73 -34.51 -1.00
C ARG A 361 -19.21 -34.18 -1.15
N LEU A 362 -19.58 -32.90 -1.07
CA LEU A 362 -20.98 -32.45 -1.10
C LEU A 362 -21.55 -32.27 -2.52
N PHE A 363 -20.95 -32.95 -3.49
CA PHE A 363 -21.24 -32.94 -4.92
C PHE A 363 -21.26 -34.38 -5.44
N GLN A 364 -21.88 -34.64 -6.60
CA GLN A 364 -21.91 -35.97 -7.21
C GLN A 364 -20.54 -36.40 -7.75
N GLU A 365 -20.36 -37.70 -7.98
CA GLU A 365 -19.16 -38.20 -8.66
C GLU A 365 -19.13 -37.76 -10.15
N GLU A 366 -20.30 -37.64 -10.78
CA GLU A 366 -20.45 -37.11 -12.14
C GLU A 366 -20.00 -35.66 -12.23
N GLU A 367 -20.34 -34.82 -11.23
CA GLU A 367 -19.84 -33.44 -11.14
C GLU A 367 -18.32 -33.40 -10.99
N TYR A 368 -17.75 -34.27 -10.12
CA TYR A 368 -16.30 -34.38 -9.95
C TYR A 368 -15.57 -34.70 -11.27
N ARG A 369 -16.15 -35.57 -12.11
CA ARG A 369 -15.60 -35.91 -13.44
C ARG A 369 -15.70 -34.75 -14.43
N GLN A 370 -16.62 -33.80 -14.23
CA GLN A 370 -16.77 -32.58 -15.05
C GLN A 370 -15.89 -31.42 -14.57
N PHE A 371 -15.35 -31.45 -13.34
CA PHE A 371 -14.43 -30.42 -12.85
C PHE A 371 -13.18 -30.34 -13.72
N GLN A 372 -12.62 -29.13 -13.88
CA GLN A 372 -11.34 -28.92 -14.56
C GLN A 372 -10.24 -29.71 -13.85
N THR A 373 -9.31 -30.31 -14.60
CA THR A 373 -8.24 -31.14 -14.01
C THR A 373 -7.33 -30.33 -13.07
N PHE A 374 -6.99 -29.11 -13.47
CA PHE A 374 -6.15 -28.16 -12.74
C PHE A 374 -6.82 -26.78 -12.67
N THR A 375 -6.45 -25.98 -11.66
CA THR A 375 -6.94 -24.61 -11.50
C THR A 375 -6.32 -23.70 -12.58
N THR A 376 -7.07 -22.70 -13.05
CA THR A 376 -6.56 -21.74 -14.04
C THR A 376 -5.39 -20.92 -13.44
N PRO A 377 -4.22 -20.85 -14.11
CA PRO A 377 -3.03 -20.19 -13.57
C PRO A 377 -3.27 -18.71 -13.27
N GLU A 378 -2.59 -18.18 -12.25
CA GLU A 378 -2.85 -16.84 -11.74
C GLU A 378 -2.58 -15.75 -12.80
N ILE A 379 -1.57 -15.95 -13.66
CA ILE A 379 -1.20 -15.03 -14.74
C ILE A 379 -2.34 -14.73 -15.74
N ARG A 380 -3.39 -15.56 -15.79
CA ARG A 380 -4.59 -15.32 -16.61
C ARG A 380 -5.70 -14.56 -15.87
N ARG A 381 -5.55 -14.31 -14.57
CA ARG A 381 -6.59 -13.79 -13.66
C ARG A 381 -6.21 -12.51 -12.93
N VAL A 382 -4.99 -11.97 -13.15
CA VAL A 382 -4.47 -10.76 -12.50
C VAL A 382 -4.14 -9.66 -13.53
N PRO A 383 -4.16 -8.37 -13.14
CA PRO A 383 -3.62 -7.29 -13.98
C PRO A 383 -2.11 -7.48 -14.19
N LEU A 384 -1.64 -7.19 -15.41
CA LEU A 384 -0.26 -7.49 -15.85
C LEU A 384 0.66 -6.26 -15.88
N ASP A 385 0.18 -5.09 -15.42
CA ASP A 385 0.88 -3.79 -15.55
C ASP A 385 2.33 -3.84 -15.05
N ILE A 386 2.52 -4.36 -13.83
CA ILE A 386 3.84 -4.42 -13.18
C ILE A 386 4.73 -5.43 -13.90
N LEU A 387 4.19 -6.59 -14.30
CA LEU A 387 4.93 -7.62 -15.04
C LEU A 387 5.43 -7.08 -16.38
N VAL A 388 4.53 -6.48 -17.18
CA VAL A 388 4.86 -5.88 -18.48
C VAL A 388 5.91 -4.78 -18.31
N LEU A 389 5.76 -3.90 -17.33
CA LEU A 389 6.73 -2.84 -17.04
C LEU A 389 8.11 -3.39 -16.65
N GLN A 390 8.16 -4.42 -15.81
CA GLN A 390 9.40 -5.07 -15.40
C GLN A 390 10.09 -5.76 -16.57
N MET A 391 9.33 -6.46 -17.43
CA MET A 391 9.88 -7.11 -18.63
C MET A 391 10.49 -6.08 -19.60
N MET A 392 9.77 -4.98 -19.87
CA MET A 392 10.30 -3.90 -20.70
C MET A 392 11.53 -3.22 -20.07
N ALA A 393 11.58 -3.07 -18.74
CA ALA A 393 12.73 -2.53 -18.02
C ALA A 393 13.96 -3.48 -18.05
N MET A 394 13.75 -4.80 -18.08
CA MET A 394 14.79 -5.81 -18.29
C MET A 394 15.30 -5.89 -19.75
N GLY A 395 14.79 -5.06 -20.65
CA GLY A 395 15.19 -5.07 -22.06
C GLY A 395 14.50 -6.15 -22.91
N LEU A 396 13.31 -6.61 -22.50
CA LEU A 396 12.43 -7.47 -23.29
C LEU A 396 11.31 -6.62 -23.93
N PRO A 397 11.55 -5.96 -25.08
CA PRO A 397 10.60 -5.00 -25.66
C PRO A 397 9.33 -5.65 -26.23
N ASP A 398 9.42 -6.89 -26.71
CA ASP A 398 8.26 -7.64 -27.23
C ASP A 398 7.82 -8.71 -26.22
N VAL A 399 7.04 -8.27 -25.23
CA VAL A 399 6.44 -9.13 -24.20
C VAL A 399 5.58 -10.24 -24.80
N LYS A 400 5.04 -10.06 -26.01
CA LYS A 400 4.18 -11.05 -26.70
C LYS A 400 4.97 -12.27 -27.21
N ARG A 401 6.30 -12.16 -27.34
CA ARG A 401 7.20 -13.27 -27.71
C ARG A 401 7.84 -13.98 -26.52
N PHE A 402 7.57 -13.54 -25.29
CA PHE A 402 8.19 -14.14 -24.12
C PHE A 402 7.74 -15.60 -23.92
N PRO A 403 8.66 -16.53 -23.58
CA PRO A 403 8.34 -17.94 -23.41
C PRO A 403 7.62 -18.18 -22.06
N PHE A 404 6.34 -17.83 -21.99
CA PHE A 404 5.47 -18.28 -20.88
C PHE A 404 5.19 -19.78 -21.00
N ILE A 405 5.16 -20.49 -19.87
CA ILE A 405 4.72 -21.90 -19.80
C ILE A 405 3.28 -22.06 -20.30
N GLU A 406 2.40 -21.14 -19.92
CA GLU A 406 1.10 -20.93 -20.54
C GLU A 406 0.89 -19.42 -20.69
N PRO A 407 0.78 -18.88 -21.92
CA PRO A 407 0.70 -17.44 -22.10
C PRO A 407 -0.61 -16.86 -21.53
N PRO A 408 -0.57 -15.61 -21.01
CA PRO A 408 -1.77 -14.85 -20.70
C PRO A 408 -2.55 -14.47 -21.97
N GLU A 409 -3.78 -14.00 -21.81
CA GLU A 409 -4.57 -13.52 -22.94
C GLU A 409 -3.93 -12.27 -23.58
N MET A 410 -3.86 -12.24 -24.90
CA MET A 410 -3.26 -11.14 -25.66
C MET A 410 -3.93 -9.78 -25.34
N LYS A 411 -5.25 -9.80 -25.10
CA LYS A 411 -6.04 -8.63 -24.69
C LYS A 411 -5.56 -8.05 -23.35
N SER A 412 -5.18 -8.88 -22.40
CA SER A 412 -4.67 -8.45 -21.09
C SER A 412 -3.28 -7.84 -21.19
N ILE A 413 -2.43 -8.31 -22.11
CA ILE A 413 -1.15 -7.66 -22.43
C ILE A 413 -1.38 -6.28 -23.07
N ASP A 414 -2.28 -6.20 -24.05
CA ASP A 414 -2.61 -4.94 -24.73
C ASP A 414 -3.26 -3.92 -23.78
N GLU A 415 -4.10 -4.38 -22.84
CA GLU A 415 -4.69 -3.56 -21.80
C GLU A 415 -3.64 -3.03 -20.82
N ALA A 416 -2.74 -3.89 -20.33
CA ALA A 416 -1.65 -3.49 -19.45
C ALA A 416 -0.70 -2.47 -20.13
N LEU A 417 -0.39 -2.63 -21.42
CA LEU A 417 0.37 -1.64 -22.19
C LEU A 417 -0.36 -0.29 -22.25
N GLN A 418 -1.69 -0.29 -22.48
CA GLN A 418 -2.50 0.93 -22.46
C GLN A 418 -2.56 1.58 -21.06
N THR A 419 -2.66 0.77 -20.01
CA THR A 419 -2.65 1.23 -18.61
C THR A 419 -1.30 1.86 -18.26
N LEU A 420 -0.18 1.26 -18.65
CA LEU A 420 1.15 1.85 -18.48
C LEU A 420 1.36 3.14 -19.29
N VAL A 421 0.72 3.30 -20.45
CA VAL A 421 0.68 4.58 -21.19
C VAL A 421 -0.18 5.62 -20.45
N ALA A 422 -1.33 5.23 -19.91
CA ALA A 422 -2.20 6.12 -19.13
C ALA A 422 -1.54 6.58 -17.82
N HIS A 423 -0.78 5.70 -17.15
CA HIS A 423 0.09 6.07 -16.01
C HIS A 423 1.41 6.73 -16.45
N GLY A 424 1.71 6.78 -17.75
CA GLY A 424 2.89 7.46 -18.32
C GLY A 424 4.22 6.80 -17.99
N ALA A 425 4.19 5.53 -17.61
CA ALA A 425 5.36 4.67 -17.51
C ALA A 425 5.90 4.33 -18.91
N LEU A 426 5.03 4.28 -19.91
CA LEU A 426 5.38 4.14 -21.33
C LEU A 426 4.95 5.39 -22.12
N ALA A 427 5.69 5.70 -23.17
CA ALA A 427 5.35 6.72 -24.16
C ALA A 427 5.61 6.20 -25.57
N ARG A 428 4.92 6.79 -26.54
CA ARG A 428 5.09 6.51 -27.97
C ARG A 428 5.53 7.82 -28.64
N ALA A 429 6.66 7.81 -29.34
CA ALA A 429 7.25 9.03 -29.93
C ALA A 429 6.51 9.50 -31.18
N THR A 430 6.09 8.55 -32.02
CA THR A 430 5.25 8.73 -33.21
C THR A 430 4.27 7.55 -33.30
N THR A 431 3.15 7.71 -34.01
CA THR A 431 2.13 6.65 -34.17
C THR A 431 2.70 5.30 -34.66
N SER A 432 3.77 5.33 -35.46
CA SER A 432 4.51 4.18 -36.00
C SER A 432 5.66 3.66 -35.13
N SER A 433 6.11 4.40 -34.12
CA SER A 433 7.21 3.97 -33.23
C SER A 433 6.76 2.91 -32.20
N PRO A 434 7.65 1.99 -31.79
CA PRO A 434 7.39 1.08 -30.67
C PRO A 434 7.26 1.86 -29.35
N LEU A 435 6.57 1.28 -28.36
CA LEU A 435 6.47 1.89 -27.03
C LEU A 435 7.84 1.90 -26.34
N ALA A 436 8.23 3.05 -25.81
CA ALA A 436 9.46 3.24 -25.06
C ALA A 436 9.16 3.54 -23.58
N ILE A 437 10.00 3.01 -22.68
CA ILE A 437 9.88 3.26 -21.25
C ILE A 437 10.35 4.68 -20.89
N THR A 438 9.49 5.44 -20.20
CA THR A 438 9.75 6.83 -19.82
C THR A 438 10.70 6.94 -18.63
N PRO A 439 11.21 8.14 -18.29
CA PRO A 439 11.98 8.32 -17.05
C PRO A 439 11.20 7.94 -15.80
N LEU A 440 9.88 8.22 -15.78
CA LEU A 440 8.97 7.77 -14.73
C LEU A 440 8.81 6.24 -14.73
N GLY A 441 8.65 5.62 -15.90
CA GLY A 441 8.54 4.17 -16.03
C GLY A 441 9.76 3.42 -15.52
N LYS A 442 10.97 3.94 -15.78
CA LYS A 442 12.21 3.38 -15.24
C LYS A 442 12.22 3.43 -13.71
N LEU A 443 11.92 4.60 -13.12
CA LEU A 443 11.80 4.76 -11.66
C LEU A 443 10.67 3.92 -11.04
N LEU A 444 9.62 3.59 -11.79
CA LEU A 444 8.53 2.72 -11.33
C LEU A 444 8.93 1.24 -11.35
N ALA A 445 9.57 0.77 -12.43
CA ALA A 445 10.09 -0.60 -12.53
C ALA A 445 11.09 -0.93 -11.40
N ASP A 446 11.81 0.09 -10.96
CA ASP A 446 12.80 0.06 -9.88
C ASP A 446 12.21 -0.13 -8.46
N LEU A 447 10.91 0.14 -8.28
CA LEU A 447 10.22 0.04 -6.99
C LEU A 447 9.29 -1.20 -7.00
N PRO A 448 9.50 -2.20 -6.10
CA PRO A 448 8.71 -3.44 -6.08
C PRO A 448 7.34 -3.24 -5.39
N VAL A 449 6.56 -2.26 -5.83
CA VAL A 449 5.25 -1.87 -5.28
C VAL A 449 4.25 -1.68 -6.42
N ASP A 450 2.96 -1.62 -6.09
CA ASP A 450 1.92 -1.39 -7.09
C ASP A 450 2.11 -0.05 -7.81
N LEU A 451 1.74 -0.01 -9.10
CA LEU A 451 1.99 1.11 -10.00
C LEU A 451 1.53 2.46 -9.42
N SER A 452 0.33 2.48 -8.84
CA SER A 452 -0.26 3.66 -8.18
C SER A 452 0.56 4.09 -6.96
N LEU A 453 0.91 3.16 -6.07
CA LEU A 453 1.70 3.43 -4.86
C LEU A 453 3.12 3.89 -5.19
N GLY A 454 3.80 3.23 -6.14
CA GLY A 454 5.12 3.60 -6.61
C GLY A 454 5.14 5.03 -7.16
N ARG A 455 4.11 5.40 -7.92
CA ARG A 455 3.97 6.76 -8.44
C ARG A 455 3.71 7.79 -7.34
N MET A 456 2.89 7.49 -6.32
CA MET A 456 2.74 8.36 -5.14
C MET A 456 4.08 8.58 -4.43
N LEU A 457 4.87 7.53 -4.21
CA LEU A 457 6.15 7.60 -3.51
C LEU A 457 7.21 8.40 -4.29
N ILE A 458 7.30 8.21 -5.61
CA ILE A 458 8.15 9.04 -6.49
C ILE A 458 7.70 10.50 -6.44
N MET A 459 6.41 10.76 -6.56
CA MET A 459 5.88 12.13 -6.55
C MET A 459 6.07 12.81 -5.19
N ALA A 460 5.91 12.08 -4.09
CA ALA A 460 6.23 12.57 -2.75
C ALA A 460 7.72 12.96 -2.60
N SER A 461 8.65 12.23 -3.24
CA SER A 461 10.07 12.64 -3.33
C SER A 461 10.22 13.97 -4.08
N LEU A 462 9.56 14.12 -5.23
CA LEU A 462 9.64 15.33 -6.04
C LEU A 462 9.08 16.57 -5.30
N PHE A 463 8.00 16.43 -4.55
CA PHE A 463 7.41 17.53 -3.74
C PHE A 463 8.01 17.70 -2.34
N ARG A 464 8.93 16.81 -1.92
CA ARG A 464 9.48 16.73 -0.55
C ARG A 464 8.41 16.51 0.53
N LEU A 465 7.43 15.68 0.23
CA LEU A 465 6.31 15.28 1.11
C LEU A 465 6.36 13.78 1.43
N VAL A 466 7.56 13.18 1.40
CA VAL A 466 7.75 11.73 1.62
C VAL A 466 7.15 11.29 2.94
N GLU A 467 7.47 11.95 4.05
CA GLU A 467 7.00 11.59 5.39
C GLU A 467 5.47 11.49 5.54
N PRO A 468 4.66 12.53 5.23
CA PRO A 468 3.20 12.42 5.32
C PRO A 468 2.59 11.43 4.33
N VAL A 469 3.16 11.29 3.12
CA VAL A 469 2.68 10.34 2.10
C VAL A 469 3.02 8.89 2.47
N LEU A 470 4.15 8.61 3.12
CA LEU A 470 4.59 7.25 3.46
C LEU A 470 3.53 6.46 4.24
N SER A 471 2.93 7.05 5.28
CA SER A 471 1.90 6.37 6.07
C SER A 471 0.53 6.32 5.37
N LEU A 472 0.22 7.27 4.48
CA LEU A 472 -0.99 7.23 3.64
C LEU A 472 -0.87 6.11 2.60
N ALA A 473 0.30 6.00 1.94
CA ALA A 473 0.61 4.91 1.01
C ALA A 473 0.67 3.55 1.72
N ALA A 474 1.21 3.48 2.94
CA ALA A 474 1.19 2.26 3.74
C ALA A 474 -0.23 1.87 4.17
N GLY A 475 -1.06 2.83 4.63
CA GLY A 475 -2.48 2.60 4.93
C GLY A 475 -3.32 2.19 3.72
N LEU A 476 -2.97 2.65 2.52
CA LEU A 476 -3.56 2.21 1.24
C LEU A 476 -3.12 0.80 0.82
N ALA A 477 -1.92 0.37 1.22
CA ALA A 477 -1.32 -0.91 0.84
C ALA A 477 -1.71 -2.08 1.76
N VAL A 478 -2.06 -1.79 3.01
CA VAL A 478 -2.60 -2.79 3.95
C VAL A 478 -4.12 -2.94 3.73
N GLN A 479 -4.67 -4.11 4.01
CA GLN A 479 -6.12 -4.29 4.12
C GLN A 479 -6.70 -3.32 5.16
N ASN A 480 -7.89 -2.78 4.92
CA ASN A 480 -8.50 -1.78 5.81
C ASN A 480 -8.49 -2.29 7.28
N PRO A 481 -7.85 -1.58 8.23
CA PRO A 481 -7.74 -2.04 9.62
C PRO A 481 -9.10 -2.13 10.33
N VAL A 482 -10.14 -1.45 9.82
CA VAL A 482 -11.51 -1.56 10.34
C VAL A 482 -12.12 -2.87 9.87
N ALA A 483 -12.22 -3.85 10.77
CA ALA A 483 -12.85 -5.13 10.50
C ALA A 483 -14.35 -4.97 10.26
N ALA A 484 -14.92 -5.85 9.43
CA ALA A 484 -16.35 -5.88 9.19
C ALA A 484 -17.09 -6.36 10.46
N ALA A 485 -18.03 -5.54 10.97
CA ALA A 485 -18.87 -5.93 12.09
C ALA A 485 -19.70 -7.20 11.81
N ARG A 486 -19.65 -8.13 12.76
CA ARG A 486 -20.24 -9.48 12.70
C ARG A 486 -21.77 -9.46 12.72
N SER A 487 -22.37 -8.56 13.50
CA SER A 487 -23.83 -8.38 13.61
C SER A 487 -24.26 -6.96 13.21
N GLY A 488 -25.57 -6.77 13.01
CA GLY A 488 -26.13 -5.44 12.72
C GLY A 488 -25.97 -4.45 13.88
N GLU A 489 -26.11 -4.92 15.12
CA GLU A 489 -25.94 -4.09 16.32
C GLU A 489 -24.47 -3.70 16.55
N ALA A 490 -23.55 -4.67 16.42
CA ALA A 490 -22.11 -4.38 16.49
C ALA A 490 -21.68 -3.36 15.43
N ARG A 491 -22.33 -3.35 14.25
CA ARG A 491 -22.07 -2.36 13.19
C ARG A 491 -22.50 -0.96 13.59
N LEU A 492 -23.61 -0.81 14.30
CA LEU A 492 -24.07 0.50 14.81
C LEU A 492 -23.10 1.01 15.89
N ARG A 493 -22.77 0.19 16.89
CA ARG A 493 -21.82 0.57 17.95
C ARG A 493 -20.43 0.92 17.38
N GLN A 494 -19.94 0.14 16.41
CA GLN A 494 -18.68 0.42 15.71
C GLN A 494 -18.75 1.73 14.92
N ALA A 495 -19.84 1.99 14.20
CA ALA A 495 -20.03 3.24 13.45
C ALA A 495 -20.06 4.45 14.39
N ASP A 496 -20.77 4.36 15.51
CA ASP A 496 -20.80 5.41 16.53
C ASP A 496 -19.42 5.68 17.15
N ALA A 497 -18.65 4.61 17.44
CA ALA A 497 -17.30 4.72 17.96
C ALA A 497 -16.29 5.29 16.93
N LEU A 498 -16.54 5.10 15.63
CA LEU A 498 -15.69 5.60 14.53
C LEU A 498 -15.98 7.06 14.13
N LYS A 499 -17.13 7.64 14.49
CA LYS A 499 -17.50 9.04 14.18
C LYS A 499 -16.40 10.08 14.44
N PRO A 500 -15.59 10.02 15.54
CA PRO A 500 -14.51 10.98 15.77
C PRO A 500 -13.36 10.92 14.75
N TYR A 501 -13.26 9.83 13.98
CA TYR A 501 -12.24 9.56 12.97
C TYR A 501 -12.78 9.59 11.54
N ASP A 502 -14.05 9.98 11.35
CA ASP A 502 -14.63 10.13 10.02
C ASP A 502 -14.03 11.37 9.34
N SER A 503 -12.86 11.16 8.74
CA SER A 503 -12.13 12.17 8.00
C SER A 503 -12.89 12.52 6.73
N ASP A 504 -13.33 13.78 6.63
CA ASP A 504 -14.02 14.27 5.43
C ASP A 504 -13.14 14.14 4.17
N HIS A 505 -11.83 13.88 4.29
CA HIS A 505 -10.91 13.75 3.17
C HIS A 505 -10.99 12.40 2.43
N GLY A 506 -11.53 11.36 3.06
CA GLY A 506 -11.65 10.01 2.51
C GLY A 506 -11.00 8.92 3.37
N THR A 507 -11.33 7.67 3.07
CA THR A 507 -10.95 6.48 3.85
C THR A 507 -9.44 6.39 4.17
N PRO A 508 -8.49 6.72 3.27
CA PRO A 508 -7.07 6.70 3.59
C PRO A 508 -6.62 7.71 4.66
N PHE A 509 -7.33 8.83 4.80
CA PHE A 509 -7.04 9.81 5.85
C PHE A 509 -7.55 9.34 7.20
N MET A 510 -8.77 8.77 7.27
CA MET A 510 -9.27 8.06 8.46
C MET A 510 -8.30 6.99 8.93
N ILE A 511 -7.79 6.13 8.02
CA ILE A 511 -6.83 5.07 8.37
C ILE A 511 -5.54 5.65 8.97
N ALA A 512 -5.07 6.79 8.45
CA ALA A 512 -3.90 7.47 9.00
C ALA A 512 -4.17 8.16 10.35
N GLU A 513 -5.35 8.74 10.57
CA GLU A 513 -5.75 9.32 11.86
C GLU A 513 -5.84 8.25 12.96
N LEU A 514 -6.42 7.08 12.64
CA LEU A 514 -6.43 5.90 13.50
C LEU A 514 -5.01 5.39 13.80
N PHE A 515 -4.15 5.32 12.78
CA PHE A 515 -2.75 4.92 12.96
C PHE A 515 -1.98 5.90 13.86
N ASP A 516 -2.17 7.21 13.68
CA ASP A 516 -1.52 8.25 14.47
C ASP A 516 -1.93 8.21 15.96
N GLU A 517 -3.22 7.94 16.27
CA GLU A 517 -3.63 7.72 17.66
C GLU A 517 -3.06 6.43 18.25
N TRP A 518 -3.07 5.33 17.49
CA TRP A 518 -2.46 4.08 17.94
C TRP A 518 -0.96 4.25 18.26
N VAL A 519 -0.21 4.95 17.41
CA VAL A 519 1.20 5.29 17.66
C VAL A 519 1.36 6.08 18.96
N GLN A 520 0.48 7.04 19.26
CA GLN A 520 0.51 7.79 20.52
C GLN A 520 0.19 6.91 21.74
N ILE A 521 -0.78 5.99 21.65
CA ILE A 521 -1.09 5.01 22.71
C ILE A 521 0.12 4.10 22.98
N LYS A 522 0.79 3.61 21.92
CA LYS A 522 2.01 2.80 22.04
C LYS A 522 3.19 3.58 22.62
N SER A 523 3.42 4.81 22.15
CA SER A 523 4.46 5.70 22.66
C SER A 523 4.27 6.00 24.16
N ASN A 524 3.04 6.34 24.58
CA ASN A 524 2.69 6.53 25.99
C ASN A 524 2.89 5.27 26.83
N SER A 525 2.61 4.09 26.28
CA SER A 525 2.80 2.81 27.00
C SER A 525 4.28 2.43 27.12
N ALA A 526 5.08 2.68 26.09
CA ALA A 526 6.53 2.53 26.12
C ALA A 526 7.21 3.54 27.08
N ALA A 527 6.73 4.78 27.12
CA ALA A 527 7.21 5.81 28.05
C ALA A 527 6.90 5.44 29.52
N ARG A 528 5.67 4.98 29.82
CA ARG A 528 5.30 4.47 31.16
C ARG A 528 6.18 3.29 31.61
N ALA A 529 6.63 2.45 30.68
CA ALA A 529 7.57 1.35 30.96
C ALA A 529 9.05 1.77 31.00
N GLY A 530 9.36 3.07 30.89
CA GLY A 530 10.73 3.60 30.89
C GLY A 530 11.57 3.22 29.67
N LEU A 531 10.95 2.77 28.56
CA LEU A 531 11.64 2.39 27.33
C LEU A 531 11.94 3.57 26.40
N VAL A 532 11.25 4.69 26.59
CA VAL A 532 11.20 5.87 25.72
C VAL A 532 11.28 7.14 26.57
N ARG A 533 12.03 8.17 26.16
CA ARG A 533 12.21 9.42 26.91
C ARG A 533 11.32 10.53 26.36
N ARG A 534 10.06 10.58 26.81
CA ARG A 534 9.19 11.73 26.47
C ARG A 534 9.61 12.96 27.29
N HIS A 535 10.06 14.01 26.61
CA HIS A 535 10.19 15.34 27.22
C HIS A 535 8.80 15.98 27.41
N THR A 536 8.04 15.50 28.41
CA THR A 536 6.84 16.21 28.88
C THR A 536 7.28 17.43 29.68
N ALA A 537 7.18 18.61 29.06
CA ALA A 537 7.42 19.86 29.73
C ALA A 537 6.27 20.18 30.72
N GLY A 538 6.51 19.92 32.00
CA GLY A 538 5.74 20.44 33.14
C GLY A 538 4.39 19.76 33.45
N GLY A 539 4.06 19.77 34.74
CA GLY A 539 2.67 19.72 35.23
C GLY A 539 2.20 18.39 35.82
N ASP A 540 2.09 18.36 37.15
CA ASP A 540 0.99 17.64 37.81
C ASP A 540 -0.35 18.08 37.17
N GLY A 541 -1.23 17.14 36.81
CA GLY A 541 -2.53 17.52 36.23
C GLY A 541 -3.29 16.48 35.39
N CYS A 542 -2.87 15.22 35.31
CA CYS A 542 -3.63 14.22 34.53
C CYS A 542 -3.71 12.82 35.15
N GLU A 543 -4.09 12.72 36.43
CA GLU A 543 -4.38 11.43 37.08
C GLU A 543 -5.70 10.78 36.58
N ASN A 544 -6.55 11.51 35.85
CA ASN A 544 -7.89 11.05 35.44
C ASN A 544 -8.00 10.43 34.03
N SER A 545 -6.92 10.40 33.23
CA SER A 545 -6.98 9.72 31.93
C SER A 545 -6.83 8.21 32.11
N ARG A 546 -7.95 7.52 32.36
CA ARG A 546 -8.03 6.04 32.50
C ARG A 546 -7.18 5.37 31.43
N SER A 547 -6.21 4.56 31.87
CA SER A 547 -5.23 3.86 31.02
C SER A 547 -5.89 3.12 29.84
N THR A 548 -5.95 3.78 28.68
CA THR A 548 -6.51 3.19 27.46
C THR A 548 -5.53 2.16 26.90
N HIS A 549 -5.72 0.90 27.28
CA HIS A 549 -4.94 -0.21 26.72
C HIS A 549 -5.15 -0.30 25.21
N SER A 550 -4.07 -0.42 24.43
CA SER A 550 -4.13 -0.49 22.96
C SER A 550 -5.13 -1.53 22.43
N GLU A 551 -5.21 -2.70 23.07
CA GLU A 551 -6.23 -3.70 22.73
C GLU A 551 -7.67 -3.23 22.98
N ARG A 552 -7.96 -2.59 24.12
CA ARG A 552 -9.32 -2.12 24.47
C ARG A 552 -9.76 -1.03 23.50
N TRP A 553 -8.84 -0.15 23.11
CA TRP A 553 -9.05 0.84 22.06
C TRP A 553 -9.36 0.18 20.70
N CYS A 554 -8.55 -0.80 20.28
CA CYS A 554 -8.79 -1.54 19.04
C CYS A 554 -10.13 -2.29 19.06
N ARG A 555 -10.46 -3.01 20.14
CA ARG A 555 -11.73 -3.76 20.27
C ARG A 555 -12.94 -2.84 20.11
N ARG A 556 -12.97 -1.71 20.82
CA ARG A 556 -14.06 -0.71 20.77
C ARG A 556 -14.31 -0.16 19.35
N LEU A 557 -13.26 0.02 18.57
CA LEU A 557 -13.32 0.52 17.19
C LEU A 557 -13.44 -0.61 16.13
N GLY A 558 -13.40 -1.87 16.56
CA GLY A 558 -13.33 -3.04 15.67
C GLY A 558 -12.08 -3.07 14.78
N LEU A 559 -10.93 -2.63 15.31
CA LEU A 559 -9.67 -2.56 14.58
C LEU A 559 -8.85 -3.85 14.70
N GLU A 560 -8.31 -4.32 13.57
CA GLU A 560 -7.26 -5.32 13.53
C GLU A 560 -5.89 -4.68 13.83
N GLU A 561 -5.44 -4.73 15.08
CA GLU A 561 -4.15 -4.14 15.48
C GLU A 561 -2.96 -4.66 14.64
N GLN A 562 -3.03 -5.91 14.20
CA GLN A 562 -2.07 -6.53 13.27
C GLN A 562 -1.82 -5.68 12.01
N ARG A 563 -2.88 -5.04 11.46
CA ARG A 563 -2.79 -4.17 10.29
C ARG A 563 -2.03 -2.88 10.58
N LEU A 564 -2.12 -2.36 11.80
CA LEU A 564 -1.38 -1.17 12.21
C LEU A 564 0.13 -1.47 12.35
N TYR A 565 0.50 -2.66 12.86
CA TYR A 565 1.90 -3.13 12.78
C TYR A 565 2.38 -3.33 11.33
N GLU A 566 1.53 -3.85 10.44
CA GLU A 566 1.82 -3.96 9.00
C GLU A 566 2.03 -2.56 8.36
N VAL A 567 1.26 -1.54 8.75
CA VAL A 567 1.47 -0.15 8.32
C VAL A 567 2.84 0.37 8.79
N VAL A 568 3.26 0.13 10.04
CA VAL A 568 4.63 0.49 10.49
C VAL A 568 5.67 -0.19 9.61
N ARG A 569 5.53 -1.51 9.38
CA ARG A 569 6.49 -2.29 8.59
C ARG A 569 6.58 -1.77 7.15
N LEU A 570 5.44 -1.56 6.47
CA LEU A 570 5.42 -1.04 5.09
C LEU A 570 5.94 0.40 5.01
N ARG A 571 5.62 1.28 5.97
CA ARG A 571 6.16 2.64 6.06
C ARG A 571 7.69 2.63 6.08
N THR A 572 8.28 1.77 6.91
CA THR A 572 9.75 1.58 6.99
C THR A 572 10.31 1.03 5.68
N GLN A 573 9.67 0.02 5.10
CA GLN A 573 10.10 -0.59 3.83
C GLN A 573 10.04 0.39 2.65
N PHE A 574 9.01 1.24 2.57
CA PHE A 574 8.89 2.27 1.53
C PHE A 574 9.95 3.37 1.71
N LEU A 575 10.26 3.76 2.95
CA LEU A 575 11.35 4.68 3.24
C LEU A 575 12.72 4.10 2.87
N GLU A 576 12.95 2.82 3.13
CA GLU A 576 14.15 2.10 2.71
C GLU A 576 14.26 2.01 1.18
N LEU A 577 13.19 1.63 0.48
CA LEU A 577 13.15 1.64 -0.99
C LEU A 577 13.49 3.01 -1.58
N LEU A 578 12.93 4.09 -1.03
CA LEU A 578 13.24 5.44 -1.47
C LEU A 578 14.70 5.85 -1.17
N ARG A 579 15.31 5.33 -0.10
CA ARG A 579 16.74 5.53 0.20
C ARG A 579 17.64 4.71 -0.75
N GLU A 580 17.35 3.42 -0.95
CA GLU A 580 18.06 2.54 -1.88
C GLU A 580 18.02 3.05 -3.33
N SER A 581 16.86 3.52 -3.77
CA SER A 581 16.67 4.10 -5.10
C SER A 581 17.22 5.52 -5.26
N GLY A 582 17.76 6.16 -4.21
CA GLY A 582 18.26 7.53 -4.27
C GLY A 582 17.19 8.62 -4.35
N LEU A 583 15.91 8.26 -4.23
CA LEU A 583 14.79 9.20 -4.25
C LEU A 583 14.66 9.98 -2.94
N TYR A 584 15.12 9.43 -1.80
CA TYR A 584 15.10 10.12 -0.51
C TYR A 584 16.50 10.25 0.11
N ALA A 585 16.84 11.47 0.53
CA ALA A 585 18.02 11.79 1.32
C ALA A 585 17.58 12.63 2.53
N PRO A 586 18.02 12.30 3.77
CA PRO A 586 17.68 13.06 4.96
C PRO A 586 18.09 14.53 4.85
N THR A 587 17.24 15.44 5.34
CA THR A 587 17.60 16.85 5.50
C THR A 587 18.52 17.05 6.69
N ALA A 588 19.58 17.85 6.53
CA ALA A 588 20.42 18.27 7.66
C ALA A 588 19.61 19.02 8.75
N ALA A 589 18.50 19.68 8.37
CA ALA A 589 17.58 20.35 9.28
C ALA A 589 16.56 19.42 9.97
N SER A 590 16.46 18.15 9.58
CA SER A 590 15.67 17.13 10.30
C SER A 590 16.56 16.20 11.13
N ALA A 591 17.85 16.50 11.25
CA ALA A 591 18.64 16.04 12.39
C ALA A 591 18.33 16.99 13.57
N PRO A 592 17.90 16.50 14.74
CA PRO A 592 17.64 17.36 15.88
C PRO A 592 18.90 18.13 16.25
N ALA A 593 18.76 19.43 16.52
CA ALA A 593 19.86 20.32 16.86
C ALA A 593 20.45 19.98 18.24
N GLY A 594 21.33 18.99 18.30
CA GLY A 594 21.90 18.53 19.57
C GLY A 594 22.66 17.20 19.50
N GLY A 595 23.93 17.26 19.06
CA GLY A 595 24.93 16.21 19.31
C GLY A 595 24.93 14.99 18.39
N ASN A 596 25.98 14.17 18.52
CA ASN A 596 26.27 12.98 17.72
C ASN A 596 25.24 11.84 17.89
N ARG A 597 24.01 12.03 17.41
CA ARG A 597 22.92 11.03 17.41
C ARG A 597 22.71 10.33 16.06
N SER A 598 23.54 10.61 15.06
CA SER A 598 23.51 9.96 13.73
C SER A 598 23.96 8.49 13.71
N ARG A 599 23.97 7.80 14.86
CA ARG A 599 23.88 6.34 14.87
C ARG A 599 22.42 5.99 14.64
N GLN A 600 22.10 5.54 13.43
CA GLN A 600 20.93 4.67 13.23
C GLN A 600 20.92 3.65 14.38
N PHE A 601 19.78 3.50 15.06
CA PHE A 601 19.64 2.49 16.10
C PHE A 601 19.58 1.11 15.44
N GLN A 602 20.70 0.66 14.90
CA GLN A 602 20.91 -0.74 14.56
C GLN A 602 20.89 -1.47 15.90
N PRO A 603 19.87 -2.31 16.19
CA PRO A 603 19.84 -3.05 17.43
C PRO A 603 21.12 -3.88 17.49
N SER A 604 21.96 -3.61 18.51
CA SER A 604 23.26 -4.28 18.65
C SER A 604 23.08 -5.80 18.66
N VAL A 605 24.14 -6.55 18.34
CA VAL A 605 24.08 -8.02 18.32
C VAL A 605 23.50 -8.59 19.63
N GLY A 606 23.74 -7.91 20.77
CA GLY A 606 23.11 -8.21 22.07
C GLY A 606 21.58 -8.03 22.09
N HIS A 607 21.05 -6.90 21.60
CA HIS A 607 19.60 -6.67 21.48
C HIS A 607 18.94 -7.72 20.60
N ARG A 608 19.52 -7.99 19.42
CA ARG A 608 18.95 -8.96 18.46
C ARG A 608 18.95 -10.37 19.04
N ARG A 609 19.95 -10.72 19.83
CA ARG A 609 19.99 -11.97 20.61
C ARG A 609 18.95 -12.00 21.72
N ALA A 610 18.72 -10.89 22.42
CA ALA A 610 17.69 -10.78 23.46
C ALA A 610 16.26 -10.89 22.89
N LEU A 611 15.97 -10.20 21.77
CA LEU A 611 14.70 -10.30 21.05
C LEU A 611 14.48 -11.73 20.53
N ARG A 612 15.47 -12.34 19.88
CA ARG A 612 15.40 -13.76 19.48
C ARG A 612 15.18 -14.69 20.66
N GLN A 613 15.78 -14.43 21.82
CA GLN A 613 15.51 -15.21 23.04
C GLN A 613 14.12 -14.99 23.62
N ALA A 614 13.54 -13.79 23.48
CA ALA A 614 12.16 -13.51 23.85
C ALA A 614 11.18 -14.21 22.90
N GLN A 615 11.32 -14.00 21.59
CA GLN A 615 10.54 -14.67 20.53
C GLN A 615 10.66 -16.20 20.60
N HIS A 616 11.86 -16.75 20.84
CA HIS A 616 12.05 -18.20 21.01
C HIS A 616 11.40 -18.72 22.31
N ARG A 617 11.42 -17.95 23.40
CA ARG A 617 10.68 -18.32 24.62
C ARG A 617 9.18 -18.27 24.40
N GLU A 618 8.66 -17.23 23.74
CA GLU A 618 7.26 -17.13 23.36
C GLU A 618 6.86 -18.30 22.45
N HIS A 619 7.67 -18.65 21.45
CA HIS A 619 7.47 -19.83 20.59
C HIS A 619 7.47 -21.16 21.37
N LEU A 620 8.32 -21.29 22.39
CA LEU A 620 8.29 -22.44 23.31
C LEU A 620 7.05 -22.45 24.22
N HIS A 621 6.56 -21.27 24.62
CA HIS A 621 5.31 -21.13 25.37
C HIS A 621 4.07 -21.39 24.49
N ALA A 622 4.06 -20.95 23.23
CA ALA A 622 3.03 -21.28 22.23
C ALA A 622 3.04 -22.76 21.85
N LYS A 623 4.23 -23.40 21.84
CA LYS A 623 4.37 -24.86 21.70
C LYS A 623 3.81 -25.66 22.89
N ARG A 624 3.56 -25.05 24.05
CA ARG A 624 2.61 -25.62 25.03
C ARG A 624 1.21 -25.39 24.48
N ARG A 625 0.77 -26.31 23.61
CA ARG A 625 -0.61 -26.35 23.08
C ARG A 625 -1.57 -26.17 24.24
N ARG A 626 -2.28 -25.04 24.29
CA ARG A 626 -3.39 -24.86 25.23
C ARG A 626 -4.45 -25.91 24.90
N LEU A 627 -5.13 -26.42 25.91
CA LEU A 627 -6.33 -27.21 25.72
C LEU A 627 -7.44 -26.23 25.34
N LEU A 628 -8.20 -26.51 24.27
CA LEU A 628 -9.43 -25.76 24.03
C LEU A 628 -10.46 -26.09 25.12
N THR A 629 -11.45 -25.23 25.29
CA THR A 629 -12.56 -25.38 26.23
C THR A 629 -13.89 -25.36 25.47
N LEU A 630 -14.99 -25.75 26.13
CA LEU A 630 -16.32 -25.56 25.54
C LEU A 630 -16.75 -24.07 25.53
N GLN A 631 -16.10 -23.21 26.32
CA GLN A 631 -16.32 -21.76 26.33
C GLN A 631 -15.78 -21.09 25.06
N ASP A 632 -14.78 -21.69 24.38
CA ASP A 632 -14.29 -21.21 23.08
C ASP A 632 -15.39 -21.16 21.99
N ASN A 633 -16.53 -21.84 22.17
CA ASN A 633 -17.72 -21.68 21.31
C ASN A 633 -18.47 -20.35 21.56
N ALA A 634 -18.46 -19.85 22.81
CA ALA A 634 -19.23 -18.70 23.30
C ALA A 634 -18.43 -17.39 23.30
N ASP A 635 -17.10 -17.45 23.35
CA ASP A 635 -16.16 -16.30 23.30
C ASP A 635 -16.41 -15.30 22.15
N ASP A 636 -17.14 -15.69 21.11
CA ASP A 636 -17.50 -14.78 20.02
C ASP A 636 -18.62 -13.81 20.38
N GLU A 637 -19.56 -14.14 21.27
CA GLU A 637 -20.80 -13.35 21.46
C GLU A 637 -20.86 -12.54 22.77
N ALA A 638 -19.91 -12.71 23.71
CA ALA A 638 -20.09 -12.27 25.10
C ALA A 638 -19.06 -11.25 25.67
N ASP A 639 -18.25 -10.57 24.84
CA ASP A 639 -17.33 -9.46 25.27
C ASP A 639 -17.92 -8.06 24.98
N ASP A 640 -19.26 -7.93 25.09
CA ASP A 640 -20.03 -6.67 24.91
C ASP A 640 -20.51 -6.07 26.25
N GLY A 641 -20.30 -6.76 27.37
CA GLY A 641 -20.69 -6.28 28.71
C GLY A 641 -19.52 -5.60 29.44
N GLU A 642 -19.82 -4.55 30.22
CA GLU A 642 -18.90 -3.97 31.21
C GLU A 642 -18.71 -4.92 32.41
N GLY A 643 -18.12 -6.10 32.16
CA GLY A 643 -17.66 -7.01 33.20
C GLY A 643 -16.28 -6.59 33.72
N ASP A 644 -16.14 -6.45 35.02
CA ASP A 644 -14.87 -6.07 35.64
C ASP A 644 -13.84 -7.20 35.46
N ALA A 645 -12.73 -6.89 34.80
CA ALA A 645 -11.76 -7.90 34.37
C ALA A 645 -10.75 -8.21 35.48
N SER A 646 -11.23 -8.83 36.57
CA SER A 646 -10.36 -9.33 37.64
C SER A 646 -9.80 -10.73 37.33
N ASP A 647 -8.46 -10.80 37.26
CA ASP A 647 -7.64 -11.92 37.74
C ASP A 647 -7.44 -13.23 36.91
N GLU A 648 -7.52 -13.27 35.57
CA GLU A 648 -7.07 -14.48 34.80
C GLU A 648 -6.21 -14.29 33.51
N ASP A 649 -5.64 -13.12 33.17
CA ASP A 649 -4.77 -12.96 31.96
C ASP A 649 -3.27 -12.76 32.23
N ASP A 650 -2.68 -13.56 33.13
CA ASP A 650 -1.24 -13.49 33.47
C ASP A 650 -0.32 -14.29 32.49
N GLY A 651 -0.88 -14.73 31.35
CA GLY A 651 -0.26 -15.71 30.45
C GLY A 651 0.58 -15.16 29.30
N ARG A 652 0.55 -13.83 29.05
CA ARG A 652 1.24 -13.16 27.92
C ARG A 652 2.25 -12.08 28.34
N SER A 653 2.38 -11.80 29.63
CA SER A 653 3.31 -10.80 30.14
C SER A 653 4.78 -11.23 29.94
N VAL A 654 5.60 -10.35 29.37
CA VAL A 654 7.04 -10.61 29.22
C VAL A 654 7.66 -10.61 30.61
N SER A 655 8.17 -11.76 31.07
CA SER A 655 8.61 -11.95 32.46
C SER A 655 9.42 -10.75 32.97
N LEU A 656 8.98 -10.13 34.07
CA LEU A 656 9.50 -8.86 34.62
C LEU A 656 11.04 -8.75 34.57
N THR A 657 11.75 -9.83 34.91
CA THR A 657 13.22 -9.93 34.85
C THR A 657 13.87 -9.61 33.49
N SER A 658 13.14 -9.70 32.39
CA SER A 658 13.60 -9.37 31.03
C SER A 658 13.42 -7.88 30.74
N VAL A 659 12.28 -7.30 31.12
CA VAL A 659 12.00 -5.85 30.97
C VAL A 659 12.91 -5.04 31.89
N SER A 660 13.08 -5.44 33.16
CA SER A 660 14.00 -4.76 34.08
C SER A 660 15.46 -4.81 33.61
N ARG A 661 15.89 -5.90 32.95
CA ARG A 661 17.23 -5.97 32.32
C ARG A 661 17.33 -5.08 31.08
N LEU A 662 16.28 -5.02 30.26
CA LEU A 662 16.24 -4.13 29.09
C LEU A 662 16.35 -2.66 29.55
N HIS A 663 15.58 -2.28 30.58
CA HIS A 663 15.61 -0.94 31.19
C HIS A 663 16.98 -0.62 31.81
N GLN A 664 17.56 -1.52 32.61
CA GLN A 664 18.90 -1.36 33.20
C GLN A 664 20.01 -1.24 32.12
N TRP A 665 19.79 -1.80 30.94
CA TRP A 665 20.74 -1.75 29.82
C TRP A 665 20.54 -0.50 28.94
N LEU A 666 19.29 -0.10 28.67
CA LEU A 666 18.93 1.11 27.90
C LEU A 666 19.22 2.41 28.65
N SER A 667 19.08 2.42 29.98
CA SER A 667 19.36 3.59 30.82
C SER A 667 20.86 3.90 30.97
N GLY A 668 21.75 2.97 30.63
CA GLY A 668 23.21 3.13 30.76
C GLY A 668 23.75 3.11 32.19
N SER A 669 22.88 2.96 33.20
CA SER A 669 23.25 3.03 34.62
C SER A 669 24.00 1.78 35.10
N GLY A 670 25.33 1.89 35.20
CA GLY A 670 26.16 0.87 35.82
C GLY A 670 25.83 0.65 37.29
N LYS A 671 25.55 -0.60 37.67
CA LYS A 671 25.55 -1.15 39.05
C LYS A 671 24.93 -0.25 40.14
N GLY A 672 23.60 -0.25 40.24
CA GLY A 672 22.88 0.26 41.42
C GLY A 672 21.49 -0.37 41.61
N GLY A 673 21.18 -0.80 42.84
CA GLY A 673 19.82 -1.03 43.37
C GLY A 673 18.85 -1.93 42.59
N ALA A 674 18.94 -3.25 42.73
CA ALA A 674 18.04 -4.21 42.05
C ALA A 674 16.71 -4.52 42.79
N GLN A 675 16.29 -3.70 43.77
CA GLN A 675 15.28 -4.10 44.77
C GLN A 675 14.08 -3.16 44.96
N ALA A 676 14.02 -2.00 44.30
CA ALA A 676 12.97 -1.00 44.53
C ALA A 676 11.94 -0.84 43.37
N THR A 677 12.19 -1.44 42.20
CA THR A 677 11.41 -1.18 40.97
C THR A 677 10.58 -2.37 40.46
N SER A 678 10.52 -3.48 41.21
CA SER A 678 9.82 -4.69 40.76
C SER A 678 8.29 -4.62 40.84
N SER A 679 7.73 -3.76 41.70
CA SER A 679 6.28 -3.57 41.86
C SER A 679 5.66 -2.62 40.84
N ALA A 680 6.43 -1.66 40.30
CA ALA A 680 5.92 -0.60 39.41
C ALA A 680 5.72 -1.05 37.95
N LEU A 681 6.13 -2.27 37.58
CA LEU A 681 6.02 -2.80 36.21
C LEU A 681 4.82 -3.75 36.02
N CYS A 682 4.13 -4.13 37.09
CA CYS A 682 2.83 -4.80 36.99
C CYS A 682 1.80 -3.77 36.52
N GLY A 683 1.14 -4.01 35.39
CA GLY A 683 0.19 -3.06 34.77
C GLY A 683 0.73 -2.21 33.61
N THR A 684 1.96 -2.43 33.11
CA THR A 684 2.48 -1.68 31.94
C THR A 684 1.84 -2.07 30.59
N GLY A 685 1.23 -3.25 30.48
CA GLY A 685 0.44 -3.65 29.29
C GLY A 685 1.23 -3.85 27.99
N LEU A 686 2.53 -4.17 28.05
CA LEU A 686 3.37 -4.34 26.86
C LEU A 686 3.45 -5.80 26.41
N SER A 687 3.11 -6.04 25.15
CA SER A 687 3.27 -7.33 24.46
C SER A 687 4.70 -7.53 23.91
N VAL A 688 5.03 -8.75 23.45
CA VAL A 688 6.30 -9.00 22.74
C VAL A 688 6.40 -8.19 21.45
N ARG A 689 5.26 -7.93 20.77
CA ARG A 689 5.19 -7.12 19.55
C ARG A 689 5.44 -5.64 19.83
N ASP A 690 5.08 -5.14 21.01
CA ASP A 690 5.43 -3.79 21.45
C ASP A 690 6.93 -3.65 21.70
N LEU A 691 7.56 -4.67 22.27
CA LEU A 691 9.02 -4.71 22.39
C LEU A 691 9.70 -4.77 21.03
N GLU A 692 9.18 -5.57 20.08
CA GLU A 692 9.70 -5.60 18.70
C GLU A 692 9.52 -4.25 17.99
N LEU A 693 8.38 -3.58 18.18
CA LEU A 693 8.14 -2.23 17.69
C LEU A 693 9.20 -1.25 18.21
N VAL A 694 9.43 -1.21 19.54
CA VAL A 694 10.42 -0.33 20.19
C VAL A 694 11.87 -0.69 19.83
N LEU A 695 12.17 -1.97 19.58
CA LEU A 695 13.54 -2.43 19.27
C LEU A 695 13.92 -2.29 17.79
N CYS A 696 12.94 -2.37 16.89
CA CYS A 696 13.16 -2.30 15.44
C CYS A 696 12.84 -0.91 14.85
N HIS A 697 12.05 -0.08 15.54
CA HIS A 697 11.61 1.23 15.05
C HIS A 697 11.78 2.33 16.11
N ASN A 698 12.06 3.54 15.64
CA ASN A 698 12.12 4.71 16.51
C ASN A 698 10.68 5.21 16.83
N VAL A 699 10.15 4.82 17.99
CA VAL A 699 8.79 5.18 18.42
C VAL A 699 8.66 6.67 18.78
N GLU A 700 9.76 7.33 19.18
CA GLU A 700 9.78 8.79 19.39
C GLU A 700 9.53 9.54 18.08
N GLU A 701 10.30 9.22 17.03
CA GLU A 701 10.18 9.80 15.69
C GLU A 701 8.82 9.47 15.03
N LEU A 702 8.25 8.30 15.29
CA LEU A 702 6.89 7.96 14.86
C LEU A 702 5.83 8.84 15.54
N ALA A 703 5.96 9.09 16.85
CA ALA A 703 5.02 9.91 17.61
C ALA A 703 5.14 11.41 17.26
N GLU A 704 6.36 11.95 17.16
CA GLU A 704 6.62 13.32 16.69
C GLU A 704 6.02 13.56 15.30
N TRP A 705 6.15 12.58 14.40
CA TRP A 705 5.59 12.64 13.06
C TRP A 705 4.05 12.60 13.06
N ALA A 706 3.43 11.80 13.93
CA ALA A 706 1.98 11.78 14.11
C ALA A 706 1.46 13.14 14.66
N ASP A 707 2.18 13.74 15.61
CA ASP A 707 1.87 15.09 16.10
C ASP A 707 2.10 16.17 15.04
N HIS A 708 3.04 15.98 14.11
CA HIS A 708 3.23 16.87 12.96
C HIS A 708 2.08 16.77 11.95
N ARG A 709 1.55 15.56 11.66
CA ARG A 709 0.37 15.40 10.79
C ARG A 709 -0.84 16.18 11.32
N LYS A 710 -1.09 16.11 12.63
CA LYS A 710 -2.19 16.83 13.29
C LYS A 710 -2.09 18.37 13.17
N ARG A 711 -0.92 18.90 12.80
CA ARG A 711 -0.66 20.34 12.60
C ARG A 711 -0.66 20.77 11.12
N LEU A 712 -0.95 19.87 10.18
CA LEU A 712 -1.00 20.20 8.75
C LEU A 712 -2.12 21.21 8.45
N THR A 713 -1.80 22.24 7.66
CA THR A 713 -2.80 23.23 7.28
C THR A 713 -3.75 22.68 6.21
N LYS A 714 -4.91 23.31 6.02
CA LYS A 714 -5.82 23.02 4.89
C LYS A 714 -5.10 23.06 3.54
N ALA A 715 -4.12 23.95 3.37
CA ALA A 715 -3.30 24.04 2.16
C ALA A 715 -2.35 22.85 1.99
N ASP A 716 -1.69 22.40 3.07
CA ASP A 716 -0.84 21.20 3.03
C ASP A 716 -1.66 19.94 2.74
N ILE A 717 -2.89 19.85 3.25
CA ILE A 717 -3.78 18.71 2.96
C ILE A 717 -4.24 18.71 1.49
N MET A 718 -4.57 19.87 0.93
CA MET A 718 -4.88 19.98 -0.51
C MET A 718 -3.69 19.60 -1.39
N LEU A 719 -2.48 20.01 -0.98
CA LEU A 719 -1.22 19.62 -1.62
C LEU A 719 -1.00 18.09 -1.53
N LEU A 720 -1.23 17.48 -0.37
CA LEU A 720 -1.15 16.02 -0.20
C LEU A 720 -2.16 15.27 -1.05
N LYS A 721 -3.42 15.72 -1.11
CA LYS A 721 -4.46 15.12 -1.96
C LYS A 721 -4.03 15.08 -3.43
N VAL A 722 -3.48 16.18 -3.96
CA VAL A 722 -2.97 16.25 -5.33
C VAL A 722 -1.74 15.36 -5.54
N VAL A 723 -0.84 15.27 -4.56
CA VAL A 723 0.31 14.35 -4.66
C VAL A 723 -0.12 12.88 -4.59
N LEU A 724 -1.17 12.52 -3.85
CA LEU A 724 -1.74 11.17 -3.85
C LEU A 724 -2.48 10.85 -5.16
N THR A 725 -3.27 11.77 -5.70
CA THR A 725 -3.93 11.56 -7.00
C THR A 725 -2.96 11.37 -8.14
N SER A 726 -1.72 11.86 -8.02
CA SER A 726 -0.69 11.57 -9.02
C SER A 726 -0.51 10.06 -9.27
N GLY A 727 -0.72 9.21 -8.26
CA GLY A 727 -0.66 7.76 -8.38
C GLY A 727 -1.99 7.11 -8.76
N LEU A 728 -3.11 7.64 -8.24
CA LEU A 728 -4.45 7.14 -8.56
C LEU A 728 -4.86 7.47 -10.00
N TYR A 729 -4.44 8.60 -10.57
CA TYR A 729 -4.83 9.03 -11.92
C TYR A 729 -4.42 8.01 -12.99
N PRO A 730 -5.35 7.49 -13.84
CA PRO A 730 -6.66 8.08 -14.19
C PRO A 730 -7.90 7.52 -13.46
N GLN A 731 -7.73 6.81 -12.33
CA GLN A 731 -8.82 6.24 -11.53
C GLN A 731 -9.64 7.34 -10.81
N LEU A 732 -10.53 7.98 -11.57
CA LEU A 732 -11.44 9.03 -11.10
C LEU A 732 -12.90 8.63 -11.34
N ALA A 733 -13.78 9.11 -10.47
CA ALA A 733 -15.21 8.89 -10.51
C ALA A 733 -15.98 10.22 -10.35
N ILE A 734 -16.96 10.44 -11.22
CA ILE A 734 -17.89 11.58 -11.18
C ILE A 734 -19.19 11.15 -10.46
N PRO A 735 -19.72 11.93 -9.50
CA PRO A 735 -21.01 11.63 -8.87
C PRO A 735 -22.18 11.68 -9.87
N ASP A 736 -23.14 10.77 -9.72
CA ASP A 736 -24.38 10.78 -10.51
C ASP A 736 -25.26 11.99 -10.12
N PRO A 737 -25.78 12.78 -11.08
CA PRO A 737 -26.59 13.97 -10.79
C PRO A 737 -27.84 13.70 -9.92
N ALA A 738 -28.40 12.48 -9.98
CA ALA A 738 -29.55 12.11 -9.17
C ALA A 738 -29.21 11.78 -7.71
N ASN A 739 -27.93 11.76 -7.31
CA ASN A 739 -27.53 11.49 -5.92
C ASN A 739 -28.13 12.50 -4.94
N ALA A 740 -28.21 13.79 -5.29
CA ALA A 740 -28.83 14.80 -4.44
C ALA A 740 -30.31 14.47 -4.14
N TYR A 741 -31.05 13.96 -5.14
CA TYR A 741 -32.43 13.50 -4.95
C TYR A 741 -32.51 12.19 -4.14
N ARG A 742 -31.58 11.25 -4.34
CA ARG A 742 -31.51 9.98 -3.59
C ARG A 742 -31.24 10.19 -2.10
N VAL A 743 -30.40 11.18 -1.75
CA VAL A 743 -30.15 11.57 -0.35
C VAL A 743 -31.40 12.27 0.22
N ALA A 744 -31.98 13.23 -0.50
CA ALA A 744 -33.16 13.97 -0.03
C ALA A 744 -34.41 13.08 0.22
N THR A 745 -34.64 12.06 -0.61
CA THR A 745 -35.86 11.24 -0.54
C THR A 745 -35.83 10.10 0.48
N LYS A 746 -34.65 9.69 0.96
CA LYS A 746 -34.52 8.62 1.97
C LYS A 746 -34.47 9.13 3.42
N GLY A 747 -34.82 10.40 3.64
CA GLY A 747 -34.75 11.08 4.94
C GLY A 747 -33.49 11.96 5.03
N GLY A 748 -33.70 13.26 5.25
CA GLY A 748 -32.63 14.26 5.33
C GLY A 748 -31.72 14.04 6.55
N ALA A 749 -30.46 14.48 6.42
CA ALA A 749 -29.30 13.97 7.17
C ALA A 749 -29.17 12.45 6.99
N ALA A 750 -28.37 12.06 5.98
CA ALA A 750 -28.42 10.72 5.40
C ALA A 750 -28.32 9.58 6.42
N GLY A 751 -29.43 8.84 6.57
CA GLY A 751 -29.40 7.57 7.26
C GLY A 751 -28.44 6.58 6.55
N PRO A 752 -27.73 5.71 7.30
CA PRO A 752 -26.81 4.73 6.71
C PRO A 752 -27.56 3.76 5.78
N GLY A 753 -27.46 3.97 4.46
CA GLY A 753 -28.21 3.22 3.45
C GLY A 753 -28.61 3.97 2.17
N ALA A 754 -28.26 5.26 2.02
CA ALA A 754 -28.41 5.98 0.77
C ALA A 754 -27.36 5.51 -0.27
N GLU A 755 -27.72 4.57 -1.15
CA GLU A 755 -26.88 4.15 -2.28
C GLU A 755 -26.60 5.31 -3.25
N MET A 756 -25.48 6.00 -3.07
CA MET A 756 -24.93 6.95 -4.04
C MET A 756 -24.28 6.21 -5.21
N LEU A 757 -24.51 6.68 -6.43
CA LEU A 757 -23.92 6.15 -7.65
C LEU A 757 -22.87 7.10 -8.23
N PHE A 758 -21.86 6.53 -8.85
CA PHE A 758 -20.73 7.21 -9.45
C PHE A 758 -20.43 6.62 -10.83
N HIS A 759 -19.70 7.39 -11.62
CA HIS A 759 -19.38 7.08 -13.01
C HIS A 759 -17.87 7.16 -13.22
N THR A 760 -17.27 6.05 -13.63
CA THR A 760 -15.88 5.99 -14.11
C THR A 760 -15.87 6.00 -15.66
N PRO A 761 -14.69 6.10 -16.31
CA PRO A 761 -14.59 6.03 -17.77
C PRO A 761 -15.07 4.69 -18.34
N THR A 762 -14.77 3.58 -17.66
CA THR A 762 -15.06 2.21 -18.11
C THR A 762 -16.40 1.68 -17.61
N LYS A 763 -16.88 2.16 -16.45
CA LYS A 763 -18.08 1.63 -15.80
C LYS A 763 -18.96 2.73 -15.19
N ALA A 764 -20.23 2.73 -15.59
CA ALA A 764 -21.28 3.58 -15.00
C ALA A 764 -21.92 2.89 -13.78
N PHE A 765 -22.59 3.68 -12.94
CA PHE A 765 -23.41 3.21 -11.81
C PHE A 765 -22.64 2.35 -10.79
N VAL A 766 -21.43 2.77 -10.44
CA VAL A 766 -20.60 2.19 -9.38
C VAL A 766 -20.97 2.81 -8.03
N MET A 767 -20.97 2.04 -6.95
CA MET A 767 -21.22 2.57 -5.59
C MET A 767 -19.92 2.74 -4.79
N LEU A 768 -20.01 3.35 -3.61
CA LEU A 768 -18.97 3.26 -2.59
C LEU A 768 -19.05 1.93 -1.83
N GLN A 769 -17.90 1.37 -1.45
CA GLN A 769 -17.85 0.21 -0.56
C GLN A 769 -18.54 0.52 0.79
N PRO A 770 -19.32 -0.39 1.40
CA PRO A 770 -20.08 -0.10 2.64
C PRO A 770 -19.26 0.35 3.86
N THR A 771 -17.95 0.08 3.87
CA THR A 771 -17.01 0.51 4.92
C THR A 771 -16.41 1.90 4.68
N ASP A 772 -16.56 2.47 3.49
CA ASP A 772 -15.97 3.77 3.11
C ASP A 772 -16.62 4.93 3.91
N VAL A 773 -15.81 5.92 4.29
CA VAL A 773 -16.25 7.07 5.09
C VAL A 773 -17.38 7.86 4.44
N PHE A 774 -17.41 7.97 3.11
CA PHE A 774 -18.44 8.72 2.40
C PHE A 774 -19.81 8.04 2.37
N VAL A 775 -19.91 6.76 2.79
CA VAL A 775 -21.21 6.11 3.04
C VAL A 775 -21.82 6.56 4.36
N ARG A 776 -20.99 6.92 5.36
CA ARG A 776 -21.42 7.48 6.65
C ARG A 776 -21.64 8.99 6.58
N GLN A 777 -20.89 9.70 5.74
CA GLN A 777 -20.97 11.15 5.57
C GLN A 777 -21.11 11.56 4.09
N PRO A 778 -22.24 11.25 3.41
CA PRO A 778 -22.42 11.60 2.00
C PRO A 778 -22.52 13.11 1.77
N ASP A 779 -22.93 13.88 2.77
CA ASP A 779 -23.10 15.34 2.65
C ASP A 779 -21.79 16.07 2.33
N CYS A 780 -20.62 15.50 2.67
CA CYS A 780 -19.32 16.09 2.38
C CYS A 780 -18.86 15.98 0.91
N LEU A 781 -19.64 15.28 0.06
CA LEU A 781 -19.39 15.14 -1.38
C LEU A 781 -20.13 16.15 -2.26
N PHE A 782 -21.10 16.89 -1.72
CA PHE A 782 -21.78 17.95 -2.46
C PHE A 782 -20.97 19.26 -2.39
N ALA A 783 -20.92 19.99 -3.50
CA ALA A 783 -20.30 21.33 -3.55
C ALA A 783 -21.07 22.30 -2.65
N ARG A 784 -20.36 23.21 -1.96
CA ARG A 784 -20.98 24.16 -1.04
C ARG A 784 -21.40 25.43 -1.78
N SER A 785 -22.71 25.67 -1.88
CA SER A 785 -23.23 26.95 -2.39
C SER A 785 -22.79 28.10 -1.48
N ARG A 786 -22.15 29.11 -2.07
CA ARG A 786 -21.47 30.22 -1.37
C ARG A 786 -22.39 31.14 -0.54
N GLU A 787 -23.70 31.05 -0.74
CA GLU A 787 -24.73 31.89 -0.11
C GLU A 787 -24.82 31.74 1.43
N LEU A 788 -24.21 30.69 2.01
CA LEU A 788 -24.23 30.42 3.44
C LEU A 788 -23.12 31.09 4.27
N GLU A 789 -22.05 31.62 3.64
CA GLU A 789 -20.95 32.24 4.38
C GLU A 789 -21.13 33.76 4.59
N GLU A 790 -21.79 34.46 3.67
CA GLU A 790 -21.95 35.93 3.74
C GLU A 790 -23.05 36.41 4.73
N SER A 791 -23.86 35.50 5.29
CA SER A 791 -24.82 35.80 6.37
C SER A 791 -24.27 35.55 7.78
N GLY A 792 -23.03 35.05 7.90
CA GLY A 792 -22.43 34.57 9.15
C GLY A 792 -21.64 35.59 9.97
N SER A 793 -21.61 36.88 9.59
CA SER A 793 -20.84 37.90 10.32
C SER A 793 -21.55 39.25 10.44
N VAL A 794 -22.20 39.45 11.60
CA VAL A 794 -22.31 40.66 12.45
C VAL A 794 -23.59 40.52 13.27
N GLY A 795 -23.44 40.18 14.55
CA GLY A 795 -24.55 40.03 15.49
C GLY A 795 -24.03 39.83 16.91
N THR A 796 -24.32 40.77 17.78
CA THR A 796 -23.85 40.86 19.17
C THR A 796 -24.31 39.67 20.03
N GLU A 797 -23.59 39.39 21.11
CA GLU A 797 -23.96 38.37 22.11
C GLU A 797 -25.39 38.58 22.65
N GLY A 798 -26.13 37.47 22.85
CA GLY A 798 -27.37 37.48 23.65
C GLY A 798 -28.70 37.44 22.88
N SER A 799 -28.95 36.41 22.05
CA SER A 799 -30.32 35.94 21.78
C SER A 799 -30.35 34.51 21.24
N GLU A 800 -31.25 33.66 21.75
CA GLU A 800 -31.45 32.28 21.29
C GLU A 800 -32.06 32.25 19.88
N THR A 801 -31.24 32.06 18.85
CA THR A 801 -31.71 31.82 17.49
C THR A 801 -32.07 30.35 17.29
N LYS A 802 -33.38 30.06 17.21
CA LYS A 802 -33.89 28.73 16.84
C LYS A 802 -33.32 28.30 15.47
N PRO A 803 -32.89 27.03 15.29
CA PRO A 803 -32.46 26.53 14.00
C PRO A 803 -33.61 26.57 12.99
N LEU A 804 -33.33 27.01 11.76
CA LEU A 804 -34.29 26.96 10.65
C LEU A 804 -34.60 25.49 10.27
N PRO A 805 -35.82 25.21 9.76
CA PRO A 805 -36.22 23.85 9.41
C PRO A 805 -35.41 23.29 8.23
N SER A 806 -35.01 22.03 8.35
CA SER A 806 -34.12 21.28 7.45
C SER A 806 -34.68 21.01 6.04
N SER A 807 -35.88 21.49 5.70
CA SER A 807 -36.59 21.16 4.47
C SER A 807 -36.15 21.95 3.22
N GLN A 808 -35.30 22.97 3.35
CA GLN A 808 -34.87 23.82 2.22
C GLN A 808 -33.44 23.54 1.71
N GLN A 809 -32.64 22.72 2.40
CA GLN A 809 -31.22 22.50 2.06
C GLN A 809 -30.97 21.55 0.87
N HIS A 810 -32.00 20.86 0.36
CA HIS A 810 -31.83 19.82 -0.67
C HIS A 810 -32.66 20.05 -1.94
N LYS A 811 -32.27 21.04 -2.75
CA LYS A 811 -32.62 21.08 -4.20
C LYS A 811 -31.38 20.75 -5.02
N ALA A 812 -31.52 19.89 -6.03
CA ALA A 812 -30.39 19.29 -6.73
C ALA A 812 -29.53 20.30 -7.49
N VAL A 813 -28.21 20.17 -7.35
CA VAL A 813 -27.18 21.13 -7.78
C VAL A 813 -26.38 20.59 -8.97
N SER A 814 -27.04 20.40 -10.12
CA SER A 814 -26.39 19.86 -11.34
C SER A 814 -25.98 20.91 -12.38
N GLY A 815 -26.04 22.20 -12.03
CA GLY A 815 -25.74 23.32 -12.94
C GLY A 815 -25.30 24.61 -12.25
N GLN A 816 -24.90 24.56 -10.96
CA GLN A 816 -24.33 25.73 -10.30
C GLN A 816 -22.83 25.83 -10.58
N PHE A 817 -22.40 27.00 -11.03
CA PHE A 817 -21.00 27.39 -11.15
C PHE A 817 -20.39 27.51 -9.75
N ALA A 818 -19.40 26.67 -9.45
CA ALA A 818 -18.72 26.62 -8.16
C ALA A 818 -17.20 26.56 -8.34
N SER A 819 -16.44 26.98 -7.32
CA SER A 819 -14.97 26.93 -7.31
C SER A 819 -14.41 25.72 -6.57
N ASP A 820 -15.23 25.05 -5.76
CA ASP A 820 -14.86 23.98 -4.83
C ASP A 820 -15.23 22.57 -5.32
N HIS A 821 -15.68 22.43 -6.58
CA HIS A 821 -16.05 21.16 -7.20
C HIS A 821 -15.01 20.05 -6.97
N GLN A 822 -15.49 18.87 -6.57
CA GLN A 822 -14.63 17.74 -6.20
C GLN A 822 -14.94 16.51 -7.03
N LEU A 823 -13.91 15.69 -7.23
CA LEU A 823 -14.01 14.35 -7.78
C LEU A 823 -13.64 13.33 -6.70
N LEU A 824 -14.05 12.07 -6.89
CA LEU A 824 -13.49 10.96 -6.13
C LEU A 824 -12.37 10.32 -6.93
N ALA A 825 -11.18 10.26 -6.35
CA ALA A 825 -10.16 9.31 -6.76
C ALA A 825 -10.32 8.01 -5.97
N TYR A 826 -10.00 6.87 -6.56
CA TYR A 826 -10.13 5.54 -5.93
C TYR A 826 -8.91 4.68 -6.27
N LEU A 827 -8.62 3.66 -5.46
CA LEU A 827 -7.47 2.77 -5.68
C LEU A 827 -7.81 1.57 -6.58
N ASP A 828 -8.99 0.97 -6.37
CA ASP A 828 -9.42 -0.25 -7.05
C ASP A 828 -10.93 -0.21 -7.33
N LEU A 829 -11.34 -0.90 -8.40
CA LEU A 829 -12.73 -1.30 -8.64
C LEU A 829 -12.90 -2.78 -8.27
N LEU A 830 -13.85 -3.07 -7.37
CA LEU A 830 -14.17 -4.43 -6.93
C LEU A 830 -15.64 -4.73 -7.18
N GLU A 831 -15.94 -5.80 -7.92
CA GLU A 831 -17.29 -6.35 -8.07
C GLU A 831 -17.43 -7.66 -7.28
N THR A 832 -18.44 -7.69 -6.42
CA THR A 832 -18.85 -8.90 -5.68
C THR A 832 -20.25 -9.30 -6.16
N THR A 833 -21.29 -8.68 -5.62
CA THR A 833 -22.68 -8.72 -6.12
C THR A 833 -23.03 -7.47 -6.93
N LYS A 834 -22.40 -6.34 -6.59
CA LYS A 834 -22.50 -5.05 -7.27
C LYS A 834 -21.07 -4.47 -7.41
N PRO A 835 -20.82 -3.49 -8.29
CA PRO A 835 -19.52 -2.82 -8.43
C PRO A 835 -19.30 -1.73 -7.37
N TYR A 836 -18.12 -1.74 -6.75
CA TYR A 836 -17.72 -0.84 -5.67
C TYR A 836 -16.40 -0.12 -5.97
N LEU A 837 -16.33 1.16 -5.63
CA LEU A 837 -15.11 1.95 -5.47
C LEU A 837 -14.48 1.60 -4.12
N VAL A 838 -13.17 1.33 -4.11
CA VAL A 838 -12.39 0.96 -2.92
C VAL A 838 -11.34 2.02 -2.61
N ASN A 839 -11.18 2.34 -1.32
CA ASN A 839 -10.22 3.32 -0.78
C ASN A 839 -10.30 4.70 -1.46
N THR A 840 -11.44 5.38 -1.30
CA THR A 840 -11.69 6.64 -2.01
C THR A 840 -11.12 7.88 -1.30
N ILE A 841 -10.75 8.90 -2.09
CA ILE A 841 -10.26 10.21 -1.63
C ILE A 841 -11.00 11.31 -2.41
N ARG A 842 -11.50 12.35 -1.73
CA ARG A 842 -12.10 13.53 -2.40
C ARG A 842 -11.04 14.57 -2.75
N VAL A 843 -11.05 15.02 -4.01
CA VAL A 843 -9.93 15.76 -4.62
C VAL A 843 -10.43 16.97 -5.42
N PRO A 844 -9.71 18.11 -5.44
CA PRO A 844 -10.12 19.30 -6.19
C PRO A 844 -10.12 19.01 -7.69
N ALA A 845 -11.26 19.19 -8.37
CA ALA A 845 -11.47 18.69 -9.71
C ALA A 845 -10.52 19.32 -10.75
N LEU A 846 -10.71 20.61 -11.05
CA LEU A 846 -9.96 21.32 -12.08
C LEU A 846 -8.42 21.29 -11.88
N PRO A 847 -7.86 21.55 -10.67
CA PRO A 847 -6.42 21.44 -10.45
C PRO A 847 -5.86 20.03 -10.69
N THR A 848 -6.58 18.99 -10.27
CA THR A 848 -6.16 17.58 -10.48
C THR A 848 -6.15 17.22 -11.96
N LEU A 849 -7.18 17.64 -12.70
CA LEU A 849 -7.31 17.38 -14.13
C LEU A 849 -6.23 18.10 -14.94
N LEU A 850 -6.02 19.40 -14.72
CA LEU A 850 -4.99 20.19 -15.40
C LEU A 850 -3.58 19.60 -15.21
N LEU A 851 -3.27 19.08 -14.02
CA LEU A 851 -1.94 18.53 -13.70
C LEU A 851 -1.69 17.13 -14.26
N TYR A 852 -2.71 16.25 -14.33
CA TYR A 852 -2.50 14.83 -14.60
C TYR A 852 -3.18 14.27 -15.87
N ALA A 853 -4.16 14.96 -16.45
CA ALA A 853 -4.81 14.52 -17.69
C ALA A 853 -3.82 14.33 -18.83
N ARG A 854 -3.99 13.25 -19.60
CA ARG A 854 -3.16 12.91 -20.76
C ARG A 854 -3.48 13.76 -21.97
N GLU A 855 -4.72 14.20 -22.08
CA GLU A 855 -5.24 14.96 -23.19
C GLU A 855 -6.12 16.09 -22.65
N ILE A 856 -5.78 17.31 -23.04
CA ILE A 856 -6.47 18.55 -22.70
C ILE A 856 -6.79 19.25 -24.01
N ASP A 857 -8.07 19.38 -24.32
CA ASP A 857 -8.56 20.08 -25.50
C ASP A 857 -9.36 21.30 -25.09
N THR A 858 -9.18 22.43 -25.78
CA THR A 858 -9.89 23.68 -25.46
C THR A 858 -10.52 24.32 -26.70
N ASN A 859 -11.51 25.19 -26.48
CA ASN A 859 -11.90 26.20 -27.46
C ASN A 859 -10.90 27.38 -27.45
N ALA A 860 -10.98 28.29 -28.43
CA ALA A 860 -10.18 29.51 -28.54
C ALA A 860 -10.01 30.29 -27.22
N ASN A 861 -11.11 30.51 -26.49
CA ASN A 861 -11.14 31.35 -25.29
C ASN A 861 -10.84 30.59 -23.99
N VAL A 862 -10.58 29.28 -24.05
CA VAL A 862 -10.32 28.40 -22.87
C VAL A 862 -11.50 28.32 -21.88
N THR A 863 -12.70 28.79 -22.27
CA THR A 863 -13.93 28.71 -21.45
C THR A 863 -14.55 27.31 -21.44
N ARG A 864 -14.17 26.44 -22.39
CA ARG A 864 -14.59 25.04 -22.46
C ARG A 864 -13.35 24.17 -22.58
N ILE A 865 -13.18 23.24 -21.64
CA ILE A 865 -12.05 22.30 -21.61
C ILE A 865 -12.57 20.87 -21.50
N VAL A 866 -12.02 19.98 -22.34
CA VAL A 866 -12.27 18.54 -22.25
C VAL A 866 -11.00 17.83 -21.82
N PHE A 867 -11.14 16.96 -20.81
CA PHE A 867 -10.06 16.15 -20.25
C PHE A 867 -10.26 14.66 -20.58
N ASP A 868 -9.23 14.04 -21.14
CA ASP A 868 -9.16 12.60 -21.49
C ASP A 868 -10.42 12.07 -22.24
N ARG A 869 -11.06 12.93 -23.04
CA ARG A 869 -12.30 12.69 -23.82
C ARG A 869 -13.54 12.27 -23.02
N TRP A 870 -13.56 12.43 -21.69
CA TRP A 870 -14.70 11.97 -20.86
C TRP A 870 -15.18 12.95 -19.78
N ILE A 871 -14.37 13.94 -19.39
CA ILE A 871 -14.80 15.03 -18.49
C ILE A 871 -14.82 16.34 -19.26
N GLU A 872 -15.94 17.05 -19.18
CA GLU A 872 -16.14 18.41 -19.64
C GLU A 872 -16.13 19.36 -18.44
N VAL A 873 -15.37 20.46 -18.56
CA VAL A 873 -15.34 21.58 -17.60
C VAL A 873 -15.65 22.86 -18.36
N GLU A 874 -16.69 23.56 -17.94
CA GLU A 874 -17.01 24.90 -18.42
C GLU A 874 -16.58 25.93 -17.37
N LEU A 875 -15.93 27.01 -17.81
CA LEU A 875 -15.32 28.04 -16.99
C LEU A 875 -15.93 29.40 -17.33
N LEU A 876 -16.38 30.13 -16.30
CA LEU A 876 -17.05 31.42 -16.48
C LEU A 876 -16.08 32.55 -16.87
N ASP A 877 -14.83 32.47 -16.41
CA ASP A 877 -13.79 33.49 -16.61
C ASP A 877 -12.66 32.94 -17.49
N ALA A 878 -12.57 33.47 -18.73
CA ALA A 878 -11.54 33.12 -19.70
C ALA A 878 -10.12 33.51 -19.25
N GLU A 879 -9.95 34.61 -18.53
CA GLU A 879 -8.64 35.07 -18.08
C GLU A 879 -8.12 34.22 -16.92
N ALA A 880 -9.00 33.85 -15.97
CA ALA A 880 -8.66 32.85 -14.96
C ALA A 880 -8.33 31.50 -15.59
N ALA A 881 -9.12 31.03 -16.56
CA ALA A 881 -8.88 29.78 -17.27
C ALA A 881 -7.50 29.76 -17.96
N GLN A 882 -7.13 30.83 -18.68
CA GLN A 882 -5.81 30.97 -19.29
C GLN A 882 -4.67 31.00 -18.25
N ARG A 883 -4.86 31.70 -17.11
CA ARG A 883 -3.87 31.73 -16.01
C ARG A 883 -3.69 30.36 -15.34
N ALA A 884 -4.77 29.60 -15.14
CA ALA A 884 -4.73 28.24 -14.61
C ALA A 884 -4.00 27.29 -15.58
N LEU A 885 -4.30 27.38 -16.88
CA LEU A 885 -3.65 26.58 -17.92
C LEU A 885 -2.14 26.87 -18.01
N ALA A 886 -1.75 28.15 -18.01
CA ALA A 886 -0.35 28.58 -17.98
C ALA A 886 0.42 28.02 -16.77
N ALA A 887 -0.16 28.12 -15.57
CA ALA A 887 0.44 27.58 -14.35
C ALA A 887 0.58 26.05 -14.40
N ALA A 888 -0.42 25.33 -14.92
CA ALA A 888 -0.36 23.89 -15.10
C ALA A 888 0.73 23.45 -16.09
N ILE A 889 0.90 24.17 -17.20
CA ILE A 889 1.97 23.92 -18.18
C ILE A 889 3.35 24.08 -17.52
N TRP A 890 3.57 25.16 -16.77
CA TRP A 890 4.82 25.39 -16.05
C TRP A 890 5.11 24.27 -15.03
N LEU A 891 4.10 23.88 -14.25
CA LEU A 891 4.21 22.82 -13.24
C LEU A 891 4.56 21.46 -13.87
N ARG A 892 3.88 21.08 -14.97
CA ARG A 892 4.12 19.81 -15.67
C ARG A 892 5.50 19.76 -16.35
N THR A 893 5.93 20.84 -16.98
CA THR A 893 7.27 20.95 -17.61
C THR A 893 8.38 20.89 -16.56
N SER A 894 8.21 21.59 -15.43
CA SER A 894 9.16 21.56 -14.31
C SER A 894 9.26 20.17 -13.66
N LEU A 895 8.14 19.46 -13.58
CA LEU A 895 8.07 18.11 -13.02
C LEU A 895 8.81 17.07 -13.88
N ASP A 896 8.64 17.11 -15.20
CA ASP A 896 9.37 16.22 -16.13
C ASP A 896 10.89 16.46 -16.10
N ARG A 897 11.32 17.73 -16.03
CA ARG A 897 12.75 18.06 -15.80
C ARG A 897 13.26 17.46 -14.49
N LEU A 898 12.50 17.61 -13.41
CA LEU A 898 12.89 17.11 -12.09
C LEU A 898 12.92 15.57 -12.04
N LEU A 899 11.99 14.88 -12.71
CA LEU A 899 11.99 13.43 -12.91
C LEU A 899 13.28 12.96 -13.61
N LYS A 900 13.69 13.64 -14.69
CA LYS A 900 14.94 13.34 -15.42
C LYS A 900 16.18 13.52 -14.53
N LEU A 901 16.24 14.59 -13.73
CA LEU A 901 17.32 14.81 -12.75
C LEU A 901 17.34 13.71 -11.68
N LYS A 902 16.17 13.30 -11.16
CA LYS A 902 16.06 12.24 -10.15
C LYS A 902 16.39 10.84 -10.66
N LEU A 903 16.04 10.52 -11.90
CA LEU A 903 16.48 9.28 -12.54
C LEU A 903 18.02 9.23 -12.64
N ALA A 904 18.66 10.33 -13.05
CA ALA A 904 20.12 10.40 -13.11
C ALA A 904 20.78 10.25 -11.72
N GLU A 905 20.20 10.81 -10.66
CA GLU A 905 20.67 10.58 -9.28
C GLU A 905 20.51 9.10 -8.87
N SER A 906 19.37 8.48 -9.19
CA SER A 906 19.08 7.07 -8.88
C SER A 906 20.09 6.12 -9.53
N GLN A 907 20.31 6.28 -10.83
CA GLN A 907 21.26 5.46 -11.61
C GLN A 907 22.70 5.63 -11.11
N ALA A 908 23.12 6.86 -10.81
CA ALA A 908 24.46 7.16 -10.31
C ALA A 908 24.76 6.56 -8.92
N ARG A 909 23.74 6.28 -8.10
CA ARG A 909 23.92 5.59 -6.81
C ARG A 909 24.11 4.08 -6.97
N ARG A 910 23.41 3.44 -7.91
CA ARG A 910 23.52 1.98 -8.13
C ARG A 910 24.92 1.54 -8.51
N LEU A 911 25.53 2.26 -9.44
CA LEU A 911 26.89 1.99 -9.91
C LEU A 911 27.93 2.01 -8.78
N LYS A 912 27.70 2.78 -7.71
CA LYS A 912 28.58 2.76 -6.53
C LYS A 912 28.38 1.54 -5.65
N VAL A 913 27.14 1.05 -5.52
CA VAL A 913 26.83 -0.11 -4.67
C VAL A 913 27.42 -1.39 -5.27
N SER A 914 27.44 -1.53 -6.60
CA SER A 914 28.10 -2.66 -7.26
C SER A 914 29.61 -2.70 -7.01
N ASP A 915 30.27 -1.55 -6.98
CA ASP A 915 31.73 -1.46 -6.79
C ASP A 915 32.14 -1.71 -5.32
N GLU A 916 31.31 -1.32 -4.35
CA GLU A 916 31.58 -1.51 -2.92
C GLU A 916 31.31 -2.96 -2.44
N ASP A 917 30.34 -3.68 -3.03
CA ASP A 917 30.08 -5.10 -2.70
C ASP A 917 31.10 -6.06 -3.34
N SER A 918 31.79 -5.66 -4.41
CA SER A 918 32.85 -6.44 -5.08
C SER A 918 34.22 -6.30 -4.39
N GLY A 919 34.30 -6.67 -3.11
CA GLY A 919 35.53 -6.55 -2.32
C GLY A 919 36.69 -7.45 -2.79
N GLY A 920 37.57 -6.91 -3.64
CA GLY A 920 38.84 -7.54 -4.04
C GLY A 920 39.73 -6.64 -4.90
N ALA A 921 41.02 -6.56 -4.51
CA ALA A 921 42.13 -5.86 -5.19
C ALA A 921 42.09 -4.30 -5.21
N GLU A 922 42.72 -3.70 -4.20
CA GLU A 922 43.42 -2.42 -4.41
C GLU A 922 44.61 -2.65 -5.35
N GLY A 923 44.54 -2.16 -6.57
CA GLY A 923 45.63 -2.20 -7.55
C GLY A 923 45.15 -2.35 -8.99
N LEU A 924 45.58 -1.42 -9.86
CA LEU A 924 45.29 -1.37 -11.31
C LEU A 924 43.91 -0.79 -11.72
N SER A 925 43.52 0.34 -11.15
CA SER A 925 42.47 1.23 -11.73
C SER A 925 43.07 2.28 -12.67
N GLY A 926 43.63 1.82 -13.79
CA GLY A 926 44.06 2.66 -14.91
C GLY A 926 43.36 2.25 -16.20
N ALA A 927 42.63 3.20 -16.82
CA ALA A 927 42.04 3.10 -18.16
C ALA A 927 40.76 2.24 -18.39
N VAL A 928 39.70 2.43 -17.56
CA VAL A 928 38.29 2.27 -18.03
C VAL A 928 37.36 3.31 -17.37
N ASP A 929 37.49 4.60 -17.73
CA ASP A 929 36.65 5.69 -17.17
C ASP A 929 36.23 6.74 -18.23
N SER A 930 35.88 6.29 -19.44
CA SER A 930 35.73 7.16 -20.62
C SER A 930 34.31 7.42 -21.13
N THR A 931 33.26 6.89 -20.49
CA THR A 931 31.87 6.99 -21.03
C THR A 931 30.80 7.59 -20.09
N LEU A 932 31.02 7.69 -18.77
CA LEU A 932 30.06 8.35 -17.85
C LEU A 932 30.69 9.15 -16.69
N GLY A 933 31.95 9.55 -16.85
CA GLY A 933 32.72 10.36 -15.90
C GLY A 933 32.15 11.77 -15.67
N THR A 934 31.16 11.90 -14.79
CA THR A 934 30.71 13.20 -14.27
C THR A 934 31.60 13.63 -13.10
N SER A 935 32.35 14.71 -13.29
CA SER A 935 33.22 15.28 -12.25
C SER A 935 32.45 15.64 -10.98
N LYS A 936 33.10 15.56 -9.82
CA LYS A 936 32.54 15.91 -8.51
C LYS A 936 31.74 17.24 -8.51
N PRO A 937 32.27 18.38 -9.00
CA PRO A 937 31.50 19.63 -9.03
C PRO A 937 30.24 19.58 -9.91
N ALA A 938 30.22 18.79 -11.00
CA ALA A 938 29.02 18.63 -11.83
C ALA A 938 27.91 17.84 -11.12
N ARG A 939 28.28 16.90 -10.23
CA ARG A 939 27.32 16.16 -9.38
C ARG A 939 26.71 17.07 -8.31
N ASP A 940 27.53 17.89 -7.66
CA ASP A 940 27.08 18.83 -6.63
C ASP A 940 26.17 19.93 -7.20
N ALA A 941 26.49 20.44 -8.41
CA ALA A 941 25.65 21.39 -9.13
C ALA A 941 24.25 20.82 -9.45
N ARG A 942 24.16 19.59 -9.97
CA ARG A 942 22.88 18.91 -10.24
C ARG A 942 22.05 18.69 -8.98
N ALA A 943 22.70 18.35 -7.86
CA ALA A 943 22.03 18.18 -6.56
C ALA A 943 21.53 19.52 -5.98
N LEU A 944 22.17 20.64 -6.29
CA LEU A 944 21.70 21.98 -5.95
C LEU A 944 20.51 22.40 -6.83
N GLU A 945 20.58 22.19 -8.15
CA GLU A 945 19.49 22.45 -9.11
C GLU A 945 18.23 21.66 -8.74
N CYS A 946 18.37 20.35 -8.45
CA CYS A 946 17.28 19.51 -7.99
C CYS A 946 16.59 20.11 -6.75
N ARG A 947 17.35 20.49 -5.71
CA ARG A 947 16.79 21.09 -4.49
C ARG A 947 16.10 22.43 -4.74
N ARG A 948 16.64 23.27 -5.64
CA ARG A 948 16.02 24.54 -6.05
C ARG A 948 14.68 24.30 -6.75
N LEU A 949 14.63 23.39 -7.72
CA LEU A 949 13.42 23.04 -8.45
C LEU A 949 12.35 22.45 -7.52
N GLN A 950 12.70 21.51 -6.64
CA GLN A 950 11.76 20.92 -5.66
C GLN A 950 11.05 21.99 -4.82
N ARG A 951 11.77 23.02 -4.37
CA ARG A 951 11.21 24.13 -3.60
C ARG A 951 10.23 24.96 -4.44
N LEU A 952 10.66 25.43 -5.60
CA LEU A 952 9.82 26.26 -6.50
C LEU A 952 8.54 25.52 -6.91
N LEU A 953 8.65 24.22 -7.19
CA LEU A 953 7.52 23.38 -7.62
C LEU A 953 6.51 23.18 -6.47
N ARG A 954 6.97 23.04 -5.21
CA ARG A 954 6.09 23.04 -4.02
C ARG A 954 5.40 24.40 -3.84
N GLU A 955 6.15 25.50 -3.90
CA GLU A 955 5.63 26.86 -3.71
C GLU A 955 4.59 27.23 -4.78
N HIS A 956 4.88 26.95 -6.06
CA HIS A 956 3.95 27.22 -7.16
C HIS A 956 2.75 26.27 -7.17
N LEU A 957 2.89 24.99 -6.76
CA LEU A 957 1.73 24.11 -6.59
C LEU A 957 0.84 24.58 -5.43
N ALA A 958 1.41 24.99 -4.30
CA ALA A 958 0.64 25.57 -3.20
C ALA A 958 -0.11 26.84 -3.63
N ALA A 959 0.53 27.73 -4.41
CA ALA A 959 -0.11 28.92 -4.95
C ALA A 959 -1.21 28.61 -5.99
N PHE A 960 -1.02 27.55 -6.81
CA PHE A 960 -2.00 27.06 -7.77
C PHE A 960 -3.25 26.46 -7.10
N LEU A 961 -3.09 25.85 -5.91
CA LEU A 961 -4.20 25.28 -5.13
C LEU A 961 -4.84 26.28 -4.15
N GLY A 962 -4.10 27.28 -3.67
CA GLY A 962 -4.57 28.26 -2.69
C GLY A 962 -5.27 29.48 -3.27
N ARG A 963 -5.07 29.78 -4.56
CA ARG A 963 -5.87 30.76 -5.30
C ARG A 963 -7.09 30.07 -5.90
N ASN A 964 -8.22 30.78 -6.04
CA ASN A 964 -9.37 30.36 -6.86
C ASN A 964 -9.02 30.39 -8.36
N GLY A 965 -7.98 29.64 -8.76
CA GLY A 965 -7.16 29.92 -9.93
C GLY A 965 -7.87 29.78 -11.27
N GLY A 966 -8.87 28.91 -11.35
CA GLY A 966 -9.72 28.73 -12.55
C GLY A 966 -11.04 29.48 -12.51
N GLY A 967 -11.34 30.24 -11.45
CA GLY A 967 -12.66 30.86 -11.29
C GLY A 967 -13.78 29.83 -11.03
N LEU A 968 -15.02 30.27 -11.21
CA LEU A 968 -16.20 29.42 -11.07
C LEU A 968 -16.36 28.54 -12.31
N HIS A 969 -16.60 27.24 -12.09
CA HIS A 969 -16.72 26.24 -13.14
C HIS A 969 -17.86 25.26 -12.89
N THR A 970 -18.18 24.45 -13.89
CA THR A 970 -19.08 23.28 -13.79
C THR A 970 -18.33 22.00 -14.15
N LEU A 971 -18.88 20.85 -13.78
CA LEU A 971 -18.38 19.53 -14.17
C LEU A 971 -19.49 18.74 -14.86
N LYS A 972 -19.14 18.11 -15.99
CA LYS A 972 -20.05 17.23 -16.71
C LYS A 972 -19.32 15.99 -17.22
N LYS A 973 -19.98 14.84 -17.09
CA LYS A 973 -19.55 13.60 -17.75
C LYS A 973 -19.97 13.66 -19.21
N LEU A 974 -19.03 13.40 -20.12
CA LEU A 974 -19.33 13.24 -21.54
C LEU A 974 -19.75 11.80 -21.85
N HIS A 975 -20.77 11.65 -22.69
CA HIS A 975 -21.14 10.38 -23.29
C HIS A 975 -20.53 10.23 -24.68
N ALA A 976 -20.38 9.00 -25.17
CA ALA A 976 -19.79 8.72 -26.48
C ALA A 976 -20.54 9.36 -27.66
N ALA A 977 -21.79 9.78 -27.48
CA ALA A 977 -22.55 10.56 -28.45
C ALA A 977 -22.08 12.03 -28.52
N ASP A 978 -21.77 12.64 -27.37
CA ASP A 978 -21.32 14.04 -27.26
C ASP A 978 -19.96 14.23 -27.92
N VAL A 979 -19.04 13.28 -27.69
CA VAL A 979 -17.66 13.28 -28.21
C VAL A 979 -17.62 13.42 -29.74
N LYS A 980 -18.61 12.89 -30.46
CA LYS A 980 -18.68 12.97 -31.94
C LYS A 980 -19.01 14.37 -32.48
N LYS A 981 -19.60 15.24 -31.65
CA LYS A 981 -20.01 16.62 -32.02
C LYS A 981 -19.15 17.70 -31.38
N LEU A 982 -18.18 17.31 -30.54
CA LEU A 982 -17.34 18.23 -29.75
C LEU A 982 -16.19 18.84 -30.55
N PHE A 983 -15.55 18.05 -31.41
CA PHE A 983 -14.32 18.42 -32.11
C PHE A 983 -14.58 19.06 -33.47
N LYS A 984 -13.82 20.11 -33.81
CA LYS A 984 -13.76 20.69 -35.15
C LYS A 984 -13.04 19.70 -36.07
N GLN A 985 -13.75 19.13 -37.06
CA GLN A 985 -13.14 18.14 -37.95
C GLN A 985 -12.02 18.76 -38.80
N SER A 986 -10.87 18.09 -38.90
CA SER A 986 -9.82 18.49 -39.84
C SER A 986 -10.26 18.19 -41.28
N LYS A 987 -10.75 19.20 -42.00
CA LYS A 987 -10.86 19.11 -43.47
C LYS A 987 -9.45 18.85 -44.03
N PRO A 988 -9.19 17.72 -44.73
CA PRO A 988 -7.90 17.51 -45.37
C PRO A 988 -7.70 18.60 -46.42
N ALA A 989 -6.64 19.39 -46.28
CA ALA A 989 -6.43 20.59 -47.09
C ALA A 989 -6.09 20.24 -48.54
N GLY A 990 -7.13 20.05 -49.35
CA GLY A 990 -7.05 20.05 -50.80
C GLY A 990 -6.70 21.44 -51.33
N GLY A 991 -5.41 21.78 -51.29
CA GLY A 991 -4.83 22.93 -51.99
C GLY A 991 -5.19 24.31 -51.44
N ALA A 992 -4.45 24.80 -50.45
CA ALA A 992 -4.28 26.24 -50.23
C ALA A 992 -2.88 26.57 -49.72
N ALA A 993 -2.31 27.61 -50.31
CA ALA A 993 -0.91 28.04 -50.24
C ALA A 993 -0.31 28.23 -48.83
N ALA A 994 1.02 28.14 -48.79
CA ALA A 994 1.85 28.49 -47.65
C ALA A 994 1.57 29.90 -47.10
N VAL A 995 1.11 29.98 -45.85
CA VAL A 995 1.33 31.16 -45.00
C VAL A 995 2.63 30.92 -44.24
N SER A 996 3.74 31.27 -44.90
CA SER A 996 5.08 31.25 -44.30
C SER A 996 5.25 32.46 -43.38
N THR A 997 4.90 32.32 -42.09
CA THR A 997 5.15 33.37 -41.08
C THR A 997 5.71 32.81 -39.76
N ARG A 998 7.04 32.84 -39.62
CA ARG A 998 7.84 32.88 -38.36
C ARG A 998 7.69 31.77 -37.29
N ALA A 999 6.78 30.80 -37.40
CA ALA A 999 6.47 29.88 -36.30
C ALA A 999 6.83 28.40 -36.56
N ASP A 1000 8.12 28.05 -36.48
CA ASP A 1000 8.62 26.66 -36.66
C ASP A 1000 8.26 25.68 -35.51
N HIS A 1001 7.42 26.08 -34.54
CA HIS A 1001 7.30 25.41 -33.23
C HIS A 1001 5.86 25.07 -32.78
N VAL A 1002 4.84 25.47 -33.53
CA VAL A 1002 3.42 25.13 -33.24
C VAL A 1002 2.83 24.48 -34.48
N HIS A 1003 2.30 23.27 -34.33
CA HIS A 1003 1.74 22.48 -35.43
C HIS A 1003 0.22 22.33 -35.28
N MET A 1004 -0.50 22.10 -36.38
CA MET A 1004 -1.90 21.69 -36.28
C MET A 1004 -2.02 20.23 -35.84
N ASN A 1005 -2.96 19.92 -34.96
CA ASN A 1005 -3.21 18.54 -34.55
C ASN A 1005 -3.91 17.78 -35.69
N PRO A 1006 -3.32 16.68 -36.23
CA PRO A 1006 -3.83 16.00 -37.41
C PRO A 1006 -5.13 15.22 -37.17
N GLU A 1007 -5.44 14.83 -35.93
CA GLU A 1007 -6.66 14.06 -35.60
C GLU A 1007 -7.84 14.96 -35.18
N LYS A 1008 -7.54 16.13 -34.60
CA LYS A 1008 -8.52 16.96 -33.86
C LYS A 1008 -8.71 18.38 -34.40
N GLY A 1009 -7.88 18.81 -35.36
CA GLY A 1009 -7.77 20.22 -35.70
C GLY A 1009 -7.21 21.07 -34.54
N GLY A 1010 -7.18 22.39 -34.72
CA GLY A 1010 -6.61 23.32 -33.75
C GLY A 1010 -5.07 23.25 -33.66
N TYR A 1011 -4.50 24.07 -32.77
CA TYR A 1011 -3.05 24.25 -32.59
C TYR A 1011 -2.54 23.39 -31.42
N GLN A 1012 -1.60 22.48 -31.69
CA GLN A 1012 -0.95 21.66 -30.68
C GLN A 1012 0.21 22.43 -30.03
N VAL A 1013 0.08 22.74 -28.74
CA VAL A 1013 1.09 23.50 -27.97
C VAL A 1013 2.06 22.58 -27.25
N THR A 1014 1.57 21.44 -26.76
CA THR A 1014 2.36 20.39 -26.11
C THR A 1014 1.84 19.01 -26.53
N PRO A 1015 2.54 17.90 -26.22
CA PRO A 1015 2.04 16.55 -26.51
C PRO A 1015 0.69 16.20 -25.86
N TYR A 1016 0.22 16.99 -24.89
CA TYR A 1016 -1.04 16.77 -24.16
C TYR A 1016 -2.06 17.93 -24.31
N LEU A 1017 -1.74 19.01 -25.01
CA LEU A 1017 -2.58 20.22 -25.09
C LEU A 1017 -2.83 20.66 -26.53
N THR A 1018 -4.11 20.69 -26.92
CA THR A 1018 -4.59 21.27 -28.19
C THR A 1018 -5.50 22.46 -27.91
N ILE A 1019 -5.26 23.58 -28.60
CA ILE A 1019 -6.05 24.82 -28.50
C ILE A 1019 -6.91 24.99 -29.75
N ASP A 1020 -8.15 25.42 -29.54
CA ASP A 1020 -9.18 25.61 -30.56
C ASP A 1020 -9.58 24.35 -31.36
N SER A 1021 -9.43 23.17 -30.75
CA SER A 1021 -9.97 21.91 -31.28
C SER A 1021 -11.46 21.69 -30.98
N LEU A 1022 -12.06 22.49 -30.08
CA LEU A 1022 -13.46 22.37 -29.66
C LEU A 1022 -14.35 23.51 -30.15
N TYR A 1023 -15.60 23.21 -30.48
CA TYR A 1023 -16.65 24.23 -30.72
C TYR A 1023 -17.01 25.00 -29.45
N ALA A 1024 -17.32 26.29 -29.59
CA ALA A 1024 -17.84 27.09 -28.49
C ALA A 1024 -19.20 26.55 -28.01
N PRO A 1025 -19.60 26.78 -26.73
CA PRO A 1025 -20.87 26.27 -26.20
C PRO A 1025 -22.11 26.70 -27.00
N ALA A 1026 -22.10 27.90 -27.58
CA ALA A 1026 -23.19 28.40 -28.43
C ALA A 1026 -23.23 27.74 -29.83
N GLU A 1027 -22.06 27.50 -30.43
CA GLU A 1027 -21.90 26.89 -31.77
C GLU A 1027 -22.30 25.41 -31.78
N ALA A 1028 -22.03 24.70 -30.69
CA ALA A 1028 -22.26 23.25 -30.57
C ALA A 1028 -23.73 22.80 -30.74
N ASN A 1029 -24.68 23.73 -30.60
CA ASN A 1029 -26.11 23.47 -30.80
C ASN A 1029 -26.59 23.59 -32.27
N VAL A 1030 -25.80 24.22 -33.14
CA VAL A 1030 -26.24 24.56 -34.52
C VAL A 1030 -26.00 23.40 -35.50
N GLY A 1031 -25.08 22.48 -35.17
CA GLY A 1031 -24.74 21.33 -36.02
C GLY A 1031 -23.72 21.67 -37.12
N PRO A 1032 -23.15 20.64 -37.78
CA PRO A 1032 -22.05 20.82 -38.74
C PRO A 1032 -22.48 21.44 -40.08
N ASP A 1033 -23.78 21.57 -40.35
CA ASP A 1033 -24.33 21.98 -41.65
C ASP A 1033 -24.53 23.50 -41.79
N ALA A 1034 -24.06 24.29 -40.83
CA ALA A 1034 -24.19 25.76 -40.78
C ALA A 1034 -22.86 26.51 -41.04
N GLU A 1035 -22.03 26.03 -41.98
CA GLU A 1035 -20.85 26.77 -42.46
C GLU A 1035 -21.17 27.61 -43.71
N GLU A 1036 -21.89 28.72 -43.58
CA GLU A 1036 -21.87 29.80 -44.58
C GLU A 1036 -22.35 31.18 -44.03
N ALA A 1037 -21.71 31.66 -42.96
CA ALA A 1037 -21.76 33.07 -42.52
C ALA A 1037 -20.46 33.48 -41.78
N ASP A 1038 -20.12 34.77 -41.84
CA ASP A 1038 -19.08 35.47 -41.06
C ASP A 1038 -17.60 35.03 -41.22
N THR A 1039 -17.03 35.30 -42.40
CA THR A 1039 -15.61 35.08 -42.71
C THR A 1039 -14.63 35.94 -41.88
N GLU A 1040 -14.96 37.19 -41.56
CA GLU A 1040 -14.05 38.09 -40.80
C GLU A 1040 -13.95 37.73 -39.30
N ALA A 1041 -15.06 37.35 -38.67
CA ALA A 1041 -15.08 36.89 -37.29
C ALA A 1041 -14.31 35.56 -37.11
N ALA A 1042 -14.43 34.66 -38.08
CA ALA A 1042 -13.68 33.40 -38.09
C ALA A 1042 -12.16 33.62 -38.24
N VAL A 1043 -11.71 34.59 -39.06
CA VAL A 1043 -10.29 34.90 -39.23
C VAL A 1043 -9.69 35.55 -37.99
N THR A 1044 -10.38 36.52 -37.38
CA THR A 1044 -9.91 37.18 -36.15
C THR A 1044 -9.83 36.22 -34.96
N SER A 1045 -10.79 35.30 -34.82
CA SER A 1045 -10.78 34.22 -33.81
C SER A 1045 -9.61 33.22 -33.99
N ARG A 1046 -9.25 32.89 -35.24
CA ARG A 1046 -8.09 32.04 -35.53
C ARG A 1046 -6.75 32.71 -35.21
N LEU A 1047 -6.64 34.02 -35.44
CA LEU A 1047 -5.44 34.80 -35.14
C LEU A 1047 -5.18 34.90 -33.62
N SER A 1048 -6.21 35.19 -32.81
CA SER A 1048 -6.08 35.24 -31.34
C SER A 1048 -5.76 33.87 -30.74
N SER A 1049 -6.32 32.79 -31.31
CA SER A 1049 -6.01 31.41 -30.92
C SER A 1049 -4.54 31.03 -31.19
N LEU A 1050 -3.99 31.46 -32.33
CA LEU A 1050 -2.58 31.27 -32.66
C LEU A 1050 -1.65 32.08 -31.74
N GLU A 1051 -2.00 33.33 -31.45
CA GLU A 1051 -1.24 34.17 -30.52
C GLU A 1051 -1.21 33.57 -29.10
N LEU A 1052 -2.35 33.08 -28.60
CA LEU A 1052 -2.43 32.37 -27.34
C LEU A 1052 -1.55 31.11 -27.33
N ALA A 1053 -1.58 30.32 -28.41
CA ALA A 1053 -0.75 29.12 -28.56
C ALA A 1053 0.75 29.44 -28.54
N LEU A 1054 1.18 30.48 -29.26
CA LEU A 1054 2.56 30.97 -29.26
C LEU A 1054 2.99 31.49 -27.89
N ARG A 1055 2.14 32.26 -27.20
CA ARG A 1055 2.41 32.77 -25.84
C ARG A 1055 2.60 31.64 -24.82
N LEU A 1056 1.76 30.61 -24.89
CA LEU A 1056 1.87 29.44 -24.00
C LEU A 1056 3.09 28.56 -24.36
N HIS A 1057 3.44 28.44 -25.64
CA HIS A 1057 4.66 27.76 -26.05
C HIS A 1057 5.93 28.50 -25.59
N ALA A 1058 5.96 29.83 -25.68
CA ALA A 1058 7.05 30.65 -25.14
C ALA A 1058 7.20 30.47 -23.62
N GLN A 1059 6.11 30.27 -22.88
CA GLN A 1059 6.19 29.93 -21.45
C GLN A 1059 6.80 28.54 -21.18
N VAL A 1060 6.63 27.56 -22.09
CA VAL A 1060 7.35 26.27 -22.00
C VAL A 1060 8.85 26.50 -22.15
N ALA A 1061 9.28 27.28 -23.15
CA ALA A 1061 10.69 27.63 -23.34
C ALA A 1061 11.27 28.36 -22.10
N LEU A 1062 10.58 29.39 -21.60
CA LEU A 1062 10.98 30.11 -20.39
C LEU A 1062 11.05 29.21 -19.14
N ALA A 1063 10.16 28.23 -18.99
CA ALA A 1063 10.22 27.25 -17.90
C ALA A 1063 11.46 26.32 -18.00
N LEU A 1064 11.89 26.01 -19.22
CA LEU A 1064 13.11 25.25 -19.49
C LEU A 1064 14.38 26.12 -19.29
N GLU A 1065 14.34 27.40 -19.60
CA GLU A 1065 15.47 28.33 -19.49
C GLU A 1065 15.70 28.85 -18.06
N ALA A 1066 14.65 29.26 -17.35
CA ALA A 1066 14.75 29.88 -16.01
C ALA A 1066 15.46 28.98 -14.96
N GLY A 1067 15.46 27.66 -15.19
CA GLY A 1067 16.18 26.69 -14.37
C GLY A 1067 17.68 26.54 -14.68
N GLN A 1068 18.19 27.00 -15.84
CA GLN A 1068 19.60 26.81 -16.22
C GLN A 1068 20.59 27.69 -15.40
N GLY A 1069 20.08 28.73 -14.73
CA GLY A 1069 20.90 29.70 -14.02
C GLY A 1069 21.51 30.72 -14.98
N ALA A 1070 21.33 32.00 -14.69
CA ALA A 1070 21.76 33.06 -15.60
C ALA A 1070 23.29 33.15 -15.69
N ARG A 1071 23.89 32.49 -16.68
CA ARG A 1071 25.08 33.06 -17.33
C ARG A 1071 24.64 34.27 -18.14
N ARG A 1072 24.58 35.43 -17.49
CA ARG A 1072 24.65 36.71 -18.20
C ARG A 1072 26.04 36.79 -18.85
N SER A 1073 26.14 36.36 -20.11
CA SER A 1073 27.14 36.92 -21.00
C SER A 1073 26.87 38.43 -21.08
N GLY A 1074 27.87 39.24 -20.74
CA GLY A 1074 27.73 40.70 -20.75
C GLY A 1074 27.34 41.20 -22.15
N PRO A 1075 26.58 42.31 -22.24
CA PRO A 1075 26.15 42.83 -23.54
C PRO A 1075 27.35 43.40 -24.31
N ALA A 1076 27.55 42.93 -25.54
CA ALA A 1076 28.25 43.72 -26.54
C ALA A 1076 27.31 44.87 -26.96
N ALA A 1077 27.85 46.09 -27.03
CA ALA A 1077 27.06 47.29 -27.24
C ALA A 1077 26.79 47.56 -28.72
N SER A 1078 25.52 47.87 -29.05
CA SER A 1078 25.12 48.83 -30.09
C SER A 1078 23.60 49.07 -30.00
N GLU A 1079 23.21 50.34 -29.80
CA GLU A 1079 22.07 51.07 -30.41
C GLU A 1079 20.74 50.34 -30.70
N SER A 1080 19.53 50.89 -30.51
CA SER A 1080 19.03 52.12 -29.89
C SER A 1080 17.48 52.13 -30.02
N ALA A 1081 16.70 52.43 -28.97
CA ALA A 1081 15.34 53.01 -29.02
C ALA A 1081 14.68 53.04 -27.62
N ASP A 1082 13.86 54.06 -27.37
CA ASP A 1082 13.31 54.40 -26.05
C ASP A 1082 12.15 53.50 -25.55
N PHE A 1083 12.03 53.40 -24.22
CA PHE A 1083 10.82 53.85 -23.51
C PHE A 1083 11.09 54.02 -22.00
N SER A 1084 10.95 55.25 -21.50
CA SER A 1084 10.89 55.59 -20.06
C SER A 1084 9.40 55.57 -19.60
N ALA A 1085 9.01 55.67 -18.33
CA ALA A 1085 9.73 56.11 -17.14
C ALA A 1085 9.16 55.50 -15.83
N TYR A 1086 10.01 55.36 -14.83
CA TYR A 1086 9.66 55.45 -13.40
C TYR A 1086 10.51 56.58 -12.79
N PRO A 1087 9.96 57.51 -12.00
CA PRO A 1087 10.76 58.50 -11.29
C PRO A 1087 11.37 57.91 -10.00
N LYS A 1088 12.66 58.17 -9.81
CA LYS A 1088 13.41 57.94 -8.55
C LYS A 1088 13.07 58.99 -7.49
N GLN A 1089 13.44 58.70 -6.24
CA GLN A 1089 13.94 59.72 -5.31
C GLN A 1089 15.28 59.26 -4.68
N GLU A 1090 16.28 60.12 -4.84
CA GLU A 1090 17.61 60.23 -4.21
C GLU A 1090 17.67 61.73 -3.76
N ASP A 1091 18.40 62.21 -2.75
CA ASP A 1091 19.44 61.62 -1.90
C ASP A 1091 19.72 62.47 -0.63
N ALA A 1092 20.59 61.96 0.28
CA ALA A 1092 21.28 62.64 1.42
C ALA A 1092 20.41 63.23 2.57
N GLY A 1093 20.78 63.21 3.87
CA GLY A 1093 21.97 62.78 4.66
C GLY A 1093 21.78 63.14 6.16
N THR A 1094 22.64 62.96 7.18
CA THR A 1094 23.97 62.31 7.38
C THR A 1094 24.27 62.19 8.91
N GLY A 1095 24.84 61.08 9.41
CA GLY A 1095 25.38 60.90 10.79
C GLY A 1095 24.37 60.42 11.87
N SER A 1096 24.74 59.77 12.99
CA SER A 1096 26.03 59.17 13.45
C SER A 1096 25.87 58.40 14.78
N GLN A 1097 26.53 57.22 14.92
CA GLN A 1097 27.01 56.50 16.14
C GLN A 1097 26.07 56.07 17.32
N GLU A 1098 26.47 54.92 17.94
CA GLU A 1098 26.28 54.45 19.35
C GLU A 1098 24.85 54.12 19.86
N GLU A 1099 24.55 52.89 20.34
CA GLU A 1099 24.80 52.17 21.63
C GLU A 1099 23.69 52.37 22.71
N GLY A 1100 23.39 51.32 23.52
CA GLY A 1100 22.30 51.24 24.53
C GLY A 1100 20.97 50.69 23.96
N GLU A 1101 20.24 49.72 24.51
CA GLU A 1101 19.83 49.31 25.88
C GLU A 1101 18.74 50.18 26.56
N GLU A 1102 17.81 49.49 27.23
CA GLU A 1102 16.64 49.95 28.02
C GLU A 1102 15.53 50.66 27.19
N GLU A 1103 14.22 50.39 27.28
CA GLU A 1103 13.21 50.01 28.30
C GLU A 1103 12.18 51.15 28.50
N GLU A 1104 10.91 50.73 28.52
CA GLU A 1104 9.71 51.43 29.01
C GLU A 1104 9.03 52.62 28.28
N GLU A 1105 7.71 52.64 28.57
CA GLU A 1105 6.69 53.69 28.53
C GLU A 1105 5.97 54.18 27.25
N TYR A 1106 4.69 54.48 27.50
CA TYR A 1106 3.66 54.89 26.54
C TYR A 1106 3.45 56.40 26.64
N GLU A 1107 3.37 57.08 25.51
CA GLU A 1107 2.55 58.30 25.40
C GLU A 1107 1.65 58.23 24.16
N GLU A 1108 0.39 58.64 24.34
CA GLU A 1108 -0.56 58.86 23.24
C GLU A 1108 -0.34 60.26 22.66
N ASP A 1109 -0.23 60.40 21.33
CA ASP A 1109 -0.54 61.68 20.68
C ASP A 1109 -1.16 61.49 19.28
N ASP A 1110 -1.94 62.48 18.85
CA ASP A 1110 -3.06 62.34 17.91
C ASP A 1110 -2.66 62.54 16.43
N GLY A 1111 -3.21 61.71 15.53
CA GLY A 1111 -2.62 61.39 14.22
C GLY A 1111 -3.56 61.45 13.00
N GLY A 1112 -4.48 62.41 12.97
CA GLY A 1112 -5.40 62.80 11.86
C GLY A 1112 -5.50 61.95 10.57
N VAL A 1113 -6.55 61.11 10.48
CA VAL A 1113 -6.92 60.39 9.23
C VAL A 1113 -7.73 61.26 8.25
N ALA A 1114 -7.32 61.29 6.98
CA ALA A 1114 -7.96 62.09 5.92
C ALA A 1114 -9.37 61.60 5.54
N LYS A 1115 -10.34 62.54 5.48
CA LYS A 1115 -11.76 62.24 5.20
C LYS A 1115 -12.07 62.31 3.69
N MET A 1116 -12.44 61.19 3.07
CA MET A 1116 -12.86 61.15 1.66
C MET A 1116 -14.13 61.98 1.40
N LYS A 1117 -14.17 62.64 0.22
CA LYS A 1117 -15.35 63.32 -0.34
C LYS A 1117 -15.76 62.63 -1.63
N CYS A 1118 -17.07 62.55 -1.88
CA CYS A 1118 -17.58 62.15 -3.19
C CYS A 1118 -17.17 63.20 -4.25
N PRO A 1119 -16.50 62.81 -5.35
CA PRO A 1119 -16.00 63.78 -6.33
C PRO A 1119 -17.10 64.44 -7.17
N GLN A 1120 -18.31 63.86 -7.21
CA GLN A 1120 -19.41 64.38 -8.04
C GLN A 1120 -20.30 65.40 -7.30
N CYS A 1121 -20.65 65.15 -6.03
CA CYS A 1121 -21.50 66.06 -5.24
C CYS A 1121 -20.81 66.68 -4.00
N GLY A 1122 -19.51 66.48 -3.82
CA GLY A 1122 -18.69 67.10 -2.77
C GLY A 1122 -18.98 66.67 -1.32
N LYS A 1123 -20.03 65.88 -1.07
CA LYS A 1123 -20.40 65.42 0.28
C LYS A 1123 -19.30 64.52 0.87
N ARG A 1124 -18.96 64.77 2.13
CA ARG A 1124 -18.00 63.96 2.90
C ARG A 1124 -18.63 62.61 3.21
N LEU A 1125 -17.87 61.54 3.00
CA LEU A 1125 -18.22 60.18 3.40
C LEU A 1125 -17.42 59.82 4.66
N PRO A 1126 -17.92 58.93 5.53
CA PRO A 1126 -17.13 58.42 6.65
C PRO A 1126 -15.90 57.66 6.12
N ALA A 1127 -14.78 57.70 6.86
CA ALA A 1127 -13.50 57.13 6.40
C ALA A 1127 -13.59 55.63 6.07
N ASN A 1128 -14.42 54.89 6.80
CA ASN A 1128 -14.69 53.47 6.61
C ASN A 1128 -16.12 53.25 6.07
N ALA A 1129 -16.52 53.94 5.00
CA ALA A 1129 -17.86 53.82 4.43
C ALA A 1129 -18.15 52.41 3.92
N SER A 1130 -19.21 51.77 4.45
CA SER A 1130 -19.62 50.44 3.99
C SER A 1130 -20.15 50.48 2.55
N THR A 1131 -20.17 49.33 1.88
CA THR A 1131 -20.77 49.19 0.54
C THR A 1131 -22.23 49.65 0.53
N ALA A 1132 -22.98 49.43 1.61
CA ALA A 1132 -24.36 49.88 1.77
C ALA A 1132 -24.49 51.41 1.88
N ASP A 1133 -23.51 52.09 2.47
CA ASP A 1133 -23.50 53.55 2.61
C ASP A 1133 -23.07 54.23 1.31
N LEU A 1134 -22.10 53.65 0.60
CA LEU A 1134 -21.74 54.06 -0.76
C LEU A 1134 -22.92 53.86 -1.73
N LEU A 1135 -23.68 52.76 -1.62
CA LEU A 1135 -24.89 52.53 -2.42
C LEU A 1135 -26.05 53.47 -2.06
N ARG A 1136 -26.27 53.76 -0.76
CA ARG A 1136 -27.25 54.77 -0.32
C ARG A 1136 -26.86 56.18 -0.75
N HIS A 1137 -25.56 56.49 -0.76
CA HIS A 1137 -25.04 57.74 -1.30
C HIS A 1137 -25.24 57.82 -2.81
N LYS A 1138 -24.89 56.77 -3.56
CA LYS A 1138 -25.10 56.67 -5.02
C LYS A 1138 -26.56 56.83 -5.42
N LYS A 1139 -27.52 56.26 -4.67
CA LYS A 1139 -28.96 56.43 -4.89
C LYS A 1139 -29.50 57.84 -4.56
N ARG A 1140 -28.72 58.69 -3.89
CA ARG A 1140 -29.10 60.06 -3.48
C ARG A 1140 -28.20 61.16 -4.07
N CYS A 1141 -27.18 60.78 -4.83
CA CYS A 1141 -26.42 61.67 -5.69
C CYS A 1141 -27.26 61.88 -6.94
N SER A 1142 -27.74 63.10 -7.18
CA SER A 1142 -28.70 63.42 -8.26
C SER A 1142 -28.04 63.65 -9.62
N THR A 1143 -26.85 63.08 -9.80
CA THR A 1143 -25.95 63.11 -10.96
C THR A 1143 -25.12 61.83 -10.91
#